data_AF-A0AA38XSQ5-F1
#
_entry.id   AF-A0AA38XSQ5-F1
#
_cell.length_a   1.000
_cell.length_b   1.000
_cell.length_c   1.000
_cell.angle_alpha   90.00
_cell.angle_beta   90.00
_cell.angle_gamma   90.00
#
_symmetry.space_group_name_H-M   'P 1'
#
loop_
_entity.id
_entity.type
_entity.pdbx_description
1 polymer ?
#
loop_
_entity_poly.entity_id
_entity_poly.type
_entity_poly.pdbx_seq_one_letter_code
_entity_poly.pdbx_strand_id
1 'polypeptide(L)'
;MLCIRWRWPAPGTGTHAMKIRLGHTQIDVLRYLLLWLAVALAFTLQKVLSQGLQGQSFPFEVYLRWSMIQWFTWAVLAPLVFTLGERYPLRPERRLAGMGVQLLASAGVTGLAMVVGALVSTWFEPSSFGEQLWYFIAQHFAMGLLTYWALFAIQQALHFQQEKARREVEASRLAAELAQSRLLALKSQLQPHFLFNTLHAIITLLDDDKAGAEDMLLRLSELLRAFLEDYDGQEISLRQELELIELYLGIQRTRFKDRLHSRIYVAPELLDGAVPSLILQPLVENALRHGIGRNLGEDTIEIEGRRDGDMLCIEVRNQNSTLQQPGAPGGHGIGLSNTRLRLRELYGDAAEVRLDLLWPQGVACRVRLPLRILDDADDAPDLSVLVVDDEPIARRAVTRLLHGDVDIDNVAECGDGVSAVAAIRAQSPDLVFLDVQMPGITGLDVLATIGAARMPATVFVTAYEQYAVRAFEANALDYLVKPFSRERFAATLLRAKSRLTQAADAADNTRLLQALDVLRRREDYLQRIAVREGEAVMLLAVQDILWIRANRNTVQLHLPDRVHELRETMNSLAERLDPRHFARVHRSAIVNIARVRTIHPWFNGHHVLTLENGQQLRMSRYQHEAFLRLVSARAQV
;
A
#
# COMPACT_ATOMS: atom_id res chain seq x y z
N MET A 1 -6.61 25.95 50.00
CA MET A 1 -8.09 25.97 49.99
C MET A 1 -8.59 24.83 49.11
N LEU A 2 -8.96 23.71 49.72
CA LEU A 2 -9.62 22.58 49.04
C LEU A 2 -11.08 22.95 48.76
N CYS A 3 -11.40 23.35 47.54
CA CYS A 3 -12.80 23.45 47.12
C CYS A 3 -13.28 22.10 46.61
N ILE A 4 -13.84 21.28 47.50
CA ILE A 4 -14.79 20.24 47.09
C ILE A 4 -16.01 20.98 46.56
N ARG A 5 -16.08 21.17 45.24
CA ARG A 5 -17.11 21.99 44.59
C ARG A 5 -18.39 21.16 44.44
N TRP A 6 -19.13 21.02 45.54
CA TRP A 6 -20.51 20.55 45.52
C TRP A 6 -21.35 21.60 44.78
N ARG A 7 -21.64 21.39 43.49
CA ARG A 7 -22.58 22.26 42.77
C ARG A 7 -24.00 21.89 43.22
N TRP A 8 -24.59 22.70 44.09
CA TRP A 8 -26.02 22.67 44.37
C TRP A 8 -26.78 23.14 43.13
N PRO A 9 -27.71 22.38 42.54
CA PRO A 9 -28.52 22.86 41.43
C PRO A 9 -29.62 23.81 41.96
N ALA A 10 -29.96 24.83 41.18
CA ALA A 10 -31.14 25.65 41.41
C ALA A 10 -32.43 24.79 41.35
N PRO A 11 -33.47 25.10 42.13
CA PRO A 11 -34.65 24.25 42.24
C PRO A 11 -35.53 24.38 40.99
N GLY A 12 -35.63 23.30 40.21
CA GLY A 12 -36.62 23.17 39.13
C GLY A 12 -36.03 22.62 37.85
N THR A 13 -36.10 21.28 37.69
CA THR A 13 -36.21 20.48 36.44
C THR A 13 -35.54 19.12 36.65
N GLY A 14 -36.31 18.03 36.55
CA GLY A 14 -35.85 16.65 36.38
C GLY A 14 -35.04 16.03 37.54
N THR A 15 -35.16 14.73 37.73
CA THR A 15 -34.31 13.92 38.62
C THR A 15 -32.87 13.87 38.08
N HIS A 16 -32.14 14.99 38.14
CA HIS A 16 -30.72 15.03 37.81
C HIS A 16 -29.93 14.44 38.98
N ALA A 17 -29.60 13.15 38.85
CA ALA A 17 -28.76 12.42 39.79
C ALA A 17 -27.47 13.22 40.06
N MET A 18 -27.21 13.47 41.33
CA MET A 18 -26.00 14.14 41.81
C MET A 18 -24.76 13.36 41.32
N LYS A 19 -23.72 14.03 40.82
CA LYS A 19 -22.52 13.40 40.23
C LYS A 19 -21.25 13.71 41.03
N ILE A 20 -20.41 12.70 41.26
CA ILE A 20 -19.08 12.84 41.86
C ILE A 20 -18.06 12.91 40.74
N ARG A 21 -17.16 13.89 40.84
CA ARG A 21 -16.04 14.06 39.91
C ARG A 21 -14.82 13.31 40.47
N LEU A 22 -14.44 12.22 39.79
CA LEU A 22 -13.20 11.50 40.02
C LEU A 22 -12.24 11.90 38.91
N GLY A 23 -11.58 13.03 39.13
CA GLY A 23 -10.72 13.63 38.13
C GLY A 23 -11.49 14.10 36.87
N HIS A 24 -11.14 13.59 35.69
CA HIS A 24 -11.88 13.83 34.44
C HIS A 24 -13.15 12.99 34.29
N THR A 25 -13.32 11.94 35.11
CA THR A 25 -14.51 11.06 35.05
C THR A 25 -15.62 11.55 35.97
N GLN A 26 -16.87 11.45 35.51
CA GLN A 26 -18.06 11.76 36.31
C GLN A 26 -18.86 10.48 36.55
N ILE A 27 -19.11 10.15 37.81
CA ILE A 27 -19.90 8.99 38.22
C ILE A 27 -21.11 9.47 39.01
N ASP A 28 -22.27 8.87 38.78
CA ASP A 28 -23.47 9.15 39.57
C ASP A 28 -23.25 8.77 41.03
N VAL A 29 -23.62 9.65 41.97
CA VAL A 29 -23.42 9.47 43.43
C VAL A 29 -23.98 8.12 43.90
N LEU A 30 -25.18 7.74 43.42
CA LEU A 30 -25.78 6.47 43.80
C LEU A 30 -24.91 5.28 43.39
N ARG A 31 -24.40 5.27 42.14
CA ARG A 31 -23.51 4.21 41.64
C ARG A 31 -22.20 4.17 42.41
N TYR A 32 -21.67 5.33 42.75
CA TYR A 32 -20.45 5.45 43.55
C TYR A 32 -20.64 4.88 44.97
N LEU A 33 -21.71 5.26 45.65
CA LEU A 33 -22.02 4.76 46.99
C LEU A 33 -22.32 3.25 46.97
N LEU A 34 -23.01 2.74 45.94
CA LEU A 34 -23.24 1.31 45.77
C LEU A 34 -21.94 0.52 45.56
N LEU A 35 -20.98 1.07 44.82
CA LEU A 35 -19.67 0.45 44.61
C LEU A 35 -18.91 0.33 45.94
N TRP A 36 -18.87 1.40 46.74
CA TRP A 36 -18.24 1.37 48.07
C TRP A 36 -19.00 0.51 49.08
N LEU A 37 -20.32 0.46 48.99
CA LEU A 37 -21.14 -0.46 49.80
C LEU A 37 -20.82 -1.92 49.47
N ALA A 38 -20.67 -2.26 48.20
CA ALA A 38 -20.28 -3.61 47.78
C ALA A 38 -18.89 -3.98 48.32
N VAL A 39 -17.93 -3.06 48.28
CA VAL A 39 -16.60 -3.24 48.91
C VAL A 39 -16.75 -3.46 50.42
N ALA A 40 -17.50 -2.59 51.11
CA ALA A 40 -17.71 -2.70 52.55
C ALA A 40 -18.36 -4.04 52.94
N LEU A 41 -19.35 -4.51 52.18
CA LEU A 41 -20.03 -5.78 52.41
C LEU A 41 -19.09 -6.97 52.15
N ALA A 42 -18.29 -6.93 51.09
CA ALA A 42 -17.32 -7.98 50.77
C ALA A 42 -16.28 -8.14 51.89
N PHE A 43 -15.74 -7.04 52.39
CA PHE A 43 -14.78 -7.08 53.50
C PHE A 43 -15.43 -7.43 54.84
N THR A 44 -16.72 -7.13 55.03
CA THR A 44 -17.49 -7.62 56.18
C THR A 44 -17.60 -9.14 56.14
N LEU A 45 -18.00 -9.68 54.99
CA LEU A 45 -18.11 -11.13 54.77
C LEU A 45 -16.75 -11.82 54.96
N GLN A 46 -15.67 -11.25 54.43
CA GLN A 46 -14.30 -11.76 54.64
C GLN A 46 -13.93 -11.82 56.13
N LYS A 47 -14.22 -10.77 56.90
CA LYS A 47 -13.94 -10.75 58.36
C LYS A 47 -14.76 -11.81 59.11
N VAL A 48 -16.03 -11.97 58.77
CA VAL A 48 -16.91 -12.99 59.36
C VAL A 48 -16.39 -14.40 59.08
N LEU A 49 -16.02 -14.70 57.82
CA LEU A 49 -15.47 -16.01 57.46
C LEU A 49 -14.13 -16.28 58.16
N SER A 50 -13.22 -15.30 58.14
CA SER A 50 -11.87 -15.47 58.71
C SER A 50 -11.89 -15.65 60.23
N GLN A 51 -12.73 -14.91 60.96
CA GLN A 51 -12.84 -15.06 62.41
C GLN A 51 -13.69 -16.27 62.83
N GLY A 52 -14.70 -16.64 62.02
CA GLY A 52 -15.45 -17.88 62.21
C GLY A 52 -14.54 -19.13 62.17
N LEU A 53 -13.53 -19.13 61.30
CA LEU A 53 -12.50 -20.18 61.25
C LEU A 53 -11.57 -20.19 62.49
N GLN A 54 -11.44 -19.06 63.19
CA GLN A 54 -10.61 -18.90 64.39
C GLN A 54 -11.40 -19.12 65.70
N GLY A 55 -12.68 -19.50 65.61
CA GLY A 55 -13.52 -19.79 66.77
C GLY A 55 -13.99 -18.55 67.54
N GLN A 56 -13.82 -17.35 67.00
CA GLN A 56 -14.32 -16.10 67.59
C GLN A 56 -15.42 -15.53 66.68
N SER A 57 -16.63 -15.36 67.23
CA SER A 57 -17.75 -14.81 66.46
C SER A 57 -18.39 -13.64 67.21
N PHE A 58 -18.14 -12.42 66.72
CA PHE A 58 -18.95 -11.25 67.08
C PHE A 58 -20.23 -11.20 66.23
N PRO A 59 -21.26 -10.43 66.64
CA PRO A 59 -22.43 -10.19 65.79
C PRO A 59 -22.05 -9.55 64.45
N PHE A 60 -22.72 -9.94 63.37
CA PHE A 60 -22.49 -9.43 62.01
C PHE A 60 -22.51 -7.89 61.94
N GLU A 61 -23.41 -7.26 62.69
CA GLU A 61 -23.56 -5.80 62.76
C GLU A 61 -22.29 -5.09 63.20
N VAL A 62 -21.51 -5.70 64.10
CA VAL A 62 -20.24 -5.14 64.57
C VAL A 62 -19.22 -5.12 63.43
N TYR A 63 -19.06 -6.23 62.71
CA TYR A 63 -18.16 -6.29 61.56
C TYR A 63 -18.59 -5.33 60.45
N LEU A 64 -19.90 -5.24 60.20
CA LEU A 64 -20.44 -4.35 59.18
C LEU A 64 -20.14 -2.90 59.55
N ARG A 65 -20.38 -2.47 60.79
CA ARG A 65 -20.08 -1.12 61.27
C ARG A 65 -18.61 -0.77 61.07
N TRP A 66 -17.70 -1.63 61.51
CA TRP A 66 -16.25 -1.41 61.34
C TRP A 66 -15.84 -1.34 59.87
N SER A 67 -16.39 -2.20 59.02
CA SER A 67 -16.13 -2.19 57.57
C SER A 67 -16.67 -0.91 56.92
N MET A 68 -17.87 -0.47 57.30
CA MET A 68 -18.49 0.76 56.82
C MET A 68 -17.66 1.99 57.18
N ILE A 69 -17.23 2.13 58.45
CA ILE A 69 -16.38 3.24 58.89
C ILE A 69 -15.08 3.28 58.07
N GLN A 70 -14.43 2.12 57.89
CA GLN A 70 -13.18 2.03 57.13
C GLN A 70 -13.37 2.42 55.65
N TRP A 71 -14.31 1.78 54.95
CA TRP A 71 -14.43 1.93 53.49
C TRP A 71 -15.15 3.20 53.07
N PHE A 72 -16.09 3.72 53.86
CA PHE A 72 -16.70 5.02 53.56
C PHE A 72 -15.74 6.18 53.85
N THR A 73 -14.80 6.03 54.79
CA THR A 73 -13.69 6.99 54.94
C THR A 73 -12.88 7.07 53.64
N TRP A 74 -12.56 5.93 53.04
CA TRP A 74 -11.90 5.89 51.72
C TRP A 74 -12.80 6.39 50.59
N ALA A 75 -14.11 6.17 50.64
CA ALA A 75 -15.06 6.72 49.67
C ALA A 75 -15.06 8.26 49.68
N VAL A 76 -14.87 8.89 50.83
CA VAL A 76 -14.75 10.36 50.94
C VAL A 76 -13.38 10.85 50.47
N LEU A 77 -12.32 10.08 50.72
CA LEU A 77 -10.94 10.46 50.39
C LEU A 77 -10.52 10.10 48.95
N ALA A 78 -11.19 9.18 48.27
CA ALA A 78 -10.81 8.77 46.91
C ALA A 78 -10.81 9.91 45.88
N PRO A 79 -11.75 10.88 45.87
CA PRO A 79 -11.64 12.06 45.02
C PRO A 79 -10.35 12.86 45.23
N LEU A 80 -9.85 12.93 46.48
CA LEU A 80 -8.57 13.57 46.79
C LEU A 80 -7.41 12.80 46.14
N VAL A 81 -7.41 11.46 46.24
CA VAL A 81 -6.40 10.60 45.58
C VAL A 81 -6.40 10.82 44.07
N PHE A 82 -7.58 10.83 43.44
CA PHE A 82 -7.71 11.04 41.99
C PHE A 82 -7.21 12.44 41.58
N THR A 83 -7.51 13.48 42.35
CA THR A 83 -7.03 14.84 42.05
C THR A 83 -5.53 15.01 42.24
N LEU A 84 -4.94 14.32 43.22
CA LEU A 84 -3.48 14.27 43.41
C LEU A 84 -2.79 13.51 42.27
N GLY A 85 -3.41 12.43 41.78
CA GLY A 85 -2.91 11.67 40.63
C GLY A 85 -2.91 12.49 39.33
N GLU A 86 -3.95 13.31 39.11
CA GLU A 86 -4.00 14.23 37.97
C GLU A 86 -3.02 15.39 38.07
N ARG A 87 -2.79 15.91 39.29
CA ARG A 87 -1.87 17.03 39.50
C ARG A 87 -0.42 16.61 39.37
N TYR A 88 -0.09 15.37 39.73
CA TYR A 88 1.26 14.81 39.70
C TYR A 88 1.30 13.46 38.97
N PRO A 89 1.06 13.44 37.64
CA PRO A 89 1.04 12.19 36.86
C PRO A 89 2.45 11.62 36.71
N LEU A 90 2.56 10.29 36.59
CA LEU A 90 3.84 9.60 36.36
C LEU A 90 4.27 9.72 34.89
N ARG A 91 4.80 10.89 34.51
CA ARG A 91 5.37 11.09 33.18
C ARG A 91 6.67 10.29 33.01
N PRO A 92 6.92 9.68 31.83
CA PRO A 92 8.14 8.90 31.57
C PRO A 92 9.44 9.64 31.90
N GLU A 93 9.50 10.93 31.59
CA GLU A 93 10.68 11.79 31.74
C GLU A 93 11.01 12.15 33.20
N ARG A 94 10.04 12.06 34.12
CA ARG A 94 10.20 12.45 35.54
C ARG A 94 9.59 11.43 36.52
N ARG A 95 9.66 10.14 36.17
CA ARG A 95 9.04 9.05 36.96
C ARG A 95 9.49 9.03 38.41
N LEU A 96 10.79 9.17 38.68
CA LEU A 96 11.34 9.13 40.04
C LEU A 96 10.82 10.27 40.92
N ALA A 97 10.80 11.50 40.40
CA ALA A 97 10.26 12.66 41.11
C ALA A 97 8.76 12.52 41.36
N GLY A 98 8.01 12.03 40.36
CA GLY A 98 6.59 11.75 40.51
C GLY A 98 6.31 10.67 41.56
N MET A 99 7.07 9.58 41.55
CA MET A 99 6.97 8.52 42.56
C MET A 99 7.26 9.03 43.97
N GLY A 100 8.25 9.91 44.14
CA GLY A 100 8.55 10.53 45.44
C GLY A 100 7.39 11.36 45.98
N VAL A 101 6.73 12.16 45.12
CA VAL A 101 5.54 12.94 45.50
C VAL A 101 4.37 12.02 45.86
N GLN A 102 4.13 10.96 45.09
CA GLN A 102 3.06 10.01 45.37
C GLN A 102 3.32 9.19 46.65
N LEU A 103 4.58 8.88 46.97
CA LEU A 103 4.94 8.23 48.22
C LEU A 103 4.61 9.11 49.43
N LEU A 104 4.98 10.40 49.39
CA LEU A 104 4.63 11.36 50.45
C LEU A 104 3.12 11.56 50.56
N ALA A 105 2.43 11.68 49.43
CA ALA A 105 0.98 11.79 49.39
C ALA A 105 0.28 10.54 49.94
N SER A 106 0.81 9.34 49.67
CA SER A 106 0.29 8.08 50.18
C SER A 106 0.33 8.00 51.71
N ALA A 107 1.45 8.44 52.33
CA ALA A 107 1.57 8.50 53.78
C ALA A 107 0.63 9.56 54.38
N GLY A 108 0.55 10.75 53.76
CA GLY A 108 -0.31 11.83 54.23
C GLY A 108 -1.81 11.52 54.17
N VAL A 109 -2.30 10.99 53.04
CA VAL A 109 -3.72 10.62 52.86
C VAL A 109 -4.09 9.42 53.74
N THR A 110 -3.19 8.44 53.89
CA THR A 110 -3.42 7.31 54.79
C THR A 110 -3.48 7.77 56.24
N GLY A 111 -2.57 8.66 56.67
CA GLY A 111 -2.62 9.25 58.02
C GLY A 111 -3.92 10.02 58.26
N LEU A 112 -4.38 10.80 57.28
CA LEU A 112 -5.69 11.46 57.34
C LEU A 112 -6.84 10.45 57.47
N ALA A 113 -6.80 9.34 56.72
CA ALA A 113 -7.79 8.28 56.82
C ALA A 113 -7.81 7.64 58.22
N MET A 114 -6.65 7.46 58.86
CA MET A 114 -6.58 6.94 60.24
C MET A 114 -7.20 7.91 61.25
N VAL A 115 -6.90 9.21 61.13
CA VAL A 115 -7.49 10.25 62.01
C VAL A 115 -9.00 10.32 61.85
N VAL A 116 -9.50 10.34 60.61
CA VAL A 116 -10.94 10.38 60.32
C VAL A 116 -11.63 9.10 60.81
N GLY A 117 -11.05 7.92 60.52
CA GLY A 117 -11.60 6.64 60.97
C GLY A 117 -11.68 6.53 62.50
N ALA A 118 -10.62 6.94 63.20
CA ALA A 118 -10.59 6.98 64.66
C ALA A 118 -11.63 7.97 65.22
N LEU A 119 -11.70 9.18 64.67
CA LEU A 119 -12.66 10.20 65.11
C LEU A 119 -14.11 9.71 64.97
N VAL A 120 -14.45 9.09 63.83
CA VAL A 120 -15.79 8.54 63.59
C VAL A 120 -16.05 7.36 64.53
N SER A 121 -15.07 6.49 64.76
CA SER A 121 -15.20 5.35 65.67
C SER A 121 -15.42 5.79 67.14
N THR A 122 -14.95 6.98 67.55
CA THR A 122 -15.04 7.43 68.95
C THR A 122 -16.47 7.72 69.37
N TRP A 123 -17.35 7.93 68.40
CA TRP A 123 -18.78 8.12 68.65
C TRP A 123 -19.54 6.82 68.92
N PHE A 124 -18.96 5.67 68.56
CA PHE A 124 -19.65 4.37 68.64
C PHE A 124 -19.04 3.42 69.67
N GLU A 125 -17.80 3.67 70.09
CA GLU A 125 -17.06 2.82 71.02
C GLU A 125 -16.64 3.65 72.26
N PRO A 126 -16.73 3.08 73.47
CA PRO A 126 -16.45 3.79 74.73
C PRO A 126 -14.96 4.12 74.98
N SER A 127 -14.06 3.72 74.08
CA SER A 127 -12.62 3.98 74.18
C SER A 127 -12.24 5.41 73.83
N SER A 128 -11.08 5.85 74.33
CA SER A 128 -10.57 7.20 74.06
C SER A 128 -10.13 7.35 72.60
N PHE A 129 -10.17 8.59 72.07
CA PHE A 129 -9.69 8.87 70.71
C PHE A 129 -8.25 8.38 70.49
N GLY A 130 -7.36 8.53 71.48
CA GLY A 130 -5.96 8.09 71.38
C GLY A 130 -5.82 6.58 71.22
N GLU A 131 -6.59 5.79 71.98
CA GLU A 131 -6.60 4.32 71.86
C GLU A 131 -7.14 3.87 70.51
N GLN A 132 -8.19 4.54 70.02
CA GLN A 132 -8.75 4.23 68.71
C GLN A 132 -7.80 4.61 67.58
N LEU A 133 -7.14 5.77 67.67
CA LEU A 133 -6.13 6.18 66.70
C LEU A 133 -5.00 5.16 66.62
N TRP A 134 -4.51 4.69 67.77
CA TRP A 134 -3.50 3.64 67.81
C TRP A 134 -3.99 2.33 67.19
N TYR A 135 -5.22 1.91 67.50
CA TYR A 135 -5.84 0.73 66.91
C TYR A 135 -5.93 0.83 65.37
N PHE A 136 -6.40 1.96 64.83
CA PHE A 136 -6.46 2.20 63.39
C PHE A 136 -5.07 2.18 62.74
N ILE A 137 -4.08 2.82 63.36
CA ILE A 137 -2.71 2.79 62.85
C ILE A 137 -2.18 1.35 62.83
N ALA A 138 -2.31 0.62 63.93
CA ALA A 138 -1.78 -0.74 64.05
C ALA A 138 -2.46 -1.74 63.09
N GLN A 139 -3.77 -1.61 62.88
CA GLN A 139 -4.56 -2.60 62.13
C GLN A 139 -4.84 -2.20 60.68
N HIS A 140 -4.81 -0.92 60.34
CA HIS A 140 -5.31 -0.41 59.06
C HIS A 140 -4.32 0.46 58.29
N PHE A 141 -3.16 0.82 58.84
CA PHE A 141 -2.18 1.65 58.14
C PHE A 141 -1.64 0.98 56.86
N ALA A 142 -1.19 -0.27 56.94
CA ALA A 142 -0.66 -1.00 55.78
C ALA A 142 -1.73 -1.18 54.68
N MET A 143 -2.95 -1.57 55.07
CA MET A 143 -4.07 -1.70 54.13
C MET A 143 -4.45 -0.34 53.53
N GLY A 144 -4.41 0.74 54.31
CA GLY A 144 -4.66 2.10 53.82
C GLY A 144 -3.65 2.55 52.76
N LEU A 145 -2.37 2.26 52.97
CA LEU A 145 -1.32 2.52 51.98
C LEU A 145 -1.60 1.76 50.67
N LEU A 146 -1.97 0.49 50.76
CA LEU A 146 -2.33 -0.32 49.59
C LEU A 146 -3.56 0.23 48.88
N THR A 147 -4.61 0.64 49.61
CA THR A 147 -5.81 1.24 49.03
C THR A 147 -5.49 2.52 48.27
N TYR A 148 -4.59 3.36 48.79
CA TYR A 148 -4.12 4.55 48.08
C TYR A 148 -3.47 4.18 46.74
N TRP A 149 -2.51 3.27 46.75
CA TRP A 149 -1.78 2.87 45.54
C TRP A 149 -2.70 2.16 44.53
N ALA A 150 -3.70 1.41 44.98
CA ALA A 150 -4.71 0.80 44.12
C ALA A 150 -5.58 1.86 43.43
N LEU A 151 -6.09 2.85 44.18
CA LEU A 151 -6.87 3.96 43.61
C LEU A 151 -6.03 4.79 42.63
N PHE A 152 -4.77 5.06 42.97
CA PHE A 152 -3.83 5.77 42.10
C PHE A 152 -3.53 4.98 40.83
N ALA A 153 -3.32 3.65 40.92
CA ALA A 153 -3.11 2.80 39.75
C ALA A 153 -4.33 2.78 38.81
N ILE A 154 -5.54 2.72 39.36
CA ILE A 154 -6.79 2.83 38.58
C ILE A 154 -6.84 4.18 37.85
N GLN A 155 -6.55 5.29 38.54
CA GLN A 155 -6.53 6.61 37.94
C GLN A 155 -5.49 6.70 36.81
N GLN A 156 -4.28 6.18 37.02
CA GLN A 156 -3.21 6.18 36.02
C GLN A 156 -3.54 5.31 34.80
N ALA A 157 -4.20 4.17 35.01
CA ALA A 157 -4.68 3.30 33.93
C ALA A 157 -5.75 4.00 33.07
N LEU A 158 -6.72 4.66 33.71
CA LEU A 158 -7.74 5.44 33.01
C LEU A 158 -7.13 6.59 32.20
N HIS A 159 -6.17 7.33 32.78
CA HIS A 159 -5.47 8.40 32.09
C HIS A 159 -4.69 7.88 30.87
N PHE A 160 -3.97 6.77 31.03
CA PHE A 160 -3.20 6.17 29.94
C PHE A 160 -4.10 5.71 28.78
N GLN A 161 -5.25 5.12 29.07
CA GLN A 161 -6.22 4.72 28.04
C GLN A 161 -6.77 5.93 27.27
N GLN A 162 -7.13 7.01 27.97
CA GLN A 162 -7.61 8.24 27.35
C GLN A 162 -6.55 8.90 26.47
N GLU A 163 -5.31 8.94 26.95
CA GLU A 163 -4.19 9.52 26.20
C GLU A 163 -3.85 8.71 24.95
N LYS A 164 -3.88 7.38 25.03
CA LYS A 164 -3.69 6.48 23.88
C LYS A 164 -4.77 6.70 22.82
N ALA A 165 -6.05 6.69 23.22
CA ALA A 165 -7.16 6.92 22.30
C ALA A 165 -7.06 8.29 21.60
N ARG A 166 -6.63 9.33 22.34
CA ARG A 166 -6.42 10.66 21.76
C ARG A 166 -5.31 10.66 20.71
N ARG A 167 -4.16 10.04 21.01
CA ARG A 167 -3.04 9.93 20.06
C ARG A 167 -3.43 9.16 18.79
N GLU A 168 -4.23 8.11 18.94
CA GLU A 168 -4.72 7.31 17.80
C GLU A 168 -5.66 8.13 16.89
N VAL A 169 -6.56 8.92 17.48
CA VAL A 169 -7.44 9.84 16.72
C VAL A 169 -6.63 10.94 16.02
N GLU A 170 -5.67 11.55 16.70
CA GLU A 170 -4.79 12.59 16.11
C GLU A 170 -3.95 12.02 14.96
N ALA A 171 -3.39 10.81 15.11
CA ALA A 171 -2.62 10.13 14.06
C ALA A 171 -3.49 9.79 12.84
N SER A 172 -4.70 9.26 13.05
CA SER A 172 -5.65 8.96 11.97
C SER A 172 -6.06 10.23 11.20
N ARG A 173 -6.29 11.33 11.92
CA ARG A 173 -6.60 12.63 11.31
C ARG A 173 -5.46 13.14 10.43
N LEU A 174 -4.22 13.12 10.94
CA LEU A 174 -3.05 13.53 10.17
C LEU A 174 -2.84 12.66 8.93
N ALA A 175 -3.04 11.34 9.03
CA ALA A 175 -2.96 10.43 7.90
C ALA A 175 -4.02 10.75 6.82
N ALA A 176 -5.25 11.09 7.23
CA ALA A 176 -6.31 11.50 6.31
C ALA A 176 -5.99 12.84 5.62
N GLU A 177 -5.48 13.83 6.37
CA GLU A 177 -5.06 15.12 5.82
C GLU A 177 -3.91 14.95 4.81
N LEU A 178 -2.92 14.09 5.11
CA LEU A 178 -1.83 13.74 4.18
C LEU A 178 -2.37 13.07 2.91
N ALA A 179 -3.25 12.07 3.05
CA ALA A 179 -3.83 11.36 1.91
C ALA A 179 -4.62 12.32 1.00
N GLN A 180 -5.39 13.22 1.58
CA GLN A 180 -6.12 14.24 0.84
C GLN A 180 -5.18 15.23 0.14
N SER A 181 -4.11 15.66 0.81
CA SER A 181 -3.09 16.54 0.21
C SER A 181 -2.40 15.87 -0.98
N ARG A 182 -2.03 14.59 -0.87
CA ARG A 182 -1.47 13.80 -1.98
C ARG A 182 -2.45 13.67 -3.14
N LEU A 183 -3.73 13.37 -2.86
CA LEU A 183 -4.75 13.30 -3.91
C LEU A 183 -4.96 14.64 -4.63
N LEU A 184 -4.92 15.76 -3.90
CA LEU A 184 -5.00 17.09 -4.50
C LEU A 184 -3.77 17.40 -5.37
N ALA A 185 -2.57 17.00 -4.94
CA ALA A 185 -1.35 17.14 -5.74
C ALA A 185 -1.41 16.30 -7.02
N LEU A 186 -1.84 15.04 -6.93
CA LEU A 186 -2.00 14.13 -8.08
C LEU A 186 -3.05 14.68 -9.06
N LYS A 187 -4.21 15.13 -8.55
CA LYS A 187 -5.26 15.76 -9.35
C LYS A 187 -4.79 17.05 -10.05
N SER A 188 -3.80 17.75 -9.50
CA SER A 188 -3.24 18.96 -10.10
C SER A 188 -2.24 18.68 -11.23
N GLN A 189 -1.69 17.46 -11.35
CA GLN A 189 -0.74 17.11 -12.41
C GLN A 189 -1.45 16.87 -13.74
N LEU A 190 -2.64 16.28 -13.73
CA LEU A 190 -3.50 16.19 -14.91
C LEU A 190 -4.22 17.54 -15.12
N GLN A 191 -3.72 18.39 -16.02
CA GLN A 191 -4.40 19.65 -16.35
C GLN A 191 -5.77 19.38 -17.01
N PRO A 192 -6.90 19.52 -16.30
CA PRO A 192 -8.19 19.05 -16.84
C PRO A 192 -8.59 19.88 -18.06
N HIS A 193 -8.22 21.17 -18.06
CA HIS A 193 -8.47 22.08 -19.17
C HIS A 193 -7.71 21.71 -20.44
N PHE A 194 -6.46 21.23 -20.34
CA PHE A 194 -5.75 20.72 -21.52
C PHE A 194 -6.50 19.53 -22.11
N LEU A 195 -6.86 18.55 -21.28
CA LEU A 195 -7.57 17.36 -21.70
C LEU A 195 -8.91 17.68 -22.40
N PHE A 196 -9.76 18.50 -21.78
CA PHE A 196 -11.04 18.88 -22.39
C PHE A 196 -10.89 19.66 -23.69
N ASN A 197 -9.88 20.53 -23.79
CA ASN A 197 -9.60 21.28 -25.03
C ASN A 197 -9.12 20.37 -26.16
N THR A 198 -8.25 19.41 -25.84
CA THR A 198 -7.77 18.43 -26.82
C THR A 198 -8.94 17.59 -27.33
N LEU A 199 -9.82 17.11 -26.43
CA LEU A 199 -11.02 16.37 -26.82
C LEU A 199 -11.97 17.21 -27.71
N HIS A 200 -12.19 18.49 -27.38
CA HIS A 200 -13.01 19.37 -28.24
C HIS A 200 -12.40 19.59 -29.62
N ALA A 201 -11.08 19.75 -29.70
CA ALA A 201 -10.39 19.89 -30.98
C ALA A 201 -10.46 18.59 -31.81
N ILE A 202 -10.35 17.41 -31.19
CA ILE A 202 -10.61 16.12 -31.85
C ILE A 202 -12.03 16.09 -32.41
N ILE A 203 -13.04 16.46 -31.61
CA ILE A 203 -14.44 16.49 -32.06
C ILE A 203 -14.63 17.41 -33.26
N THR A 204 -13.94 18.54 -33.28
CA THR A 204 -14.02 19.50 -34.40
C THR A 204 -13.29 18.98 -35.65
N LEU A 205 -12.18 18.26 -35.47
CA LEU A 205 -11.40 17.68 -36.58
C LEU A 205 -12.07 16.44 -37.19
N LEU A 206 -12.93 15.73 -36.46
CA LEU A 206 -13.58 14.50 -36.96
C LEU A 206 -14.37 14.69 -38.26
N ASP A 207 -14.91 15.90 -38.48
CA ASP A 207 -15.68 16.22 -39.68
C ASP A 207 -14.78 16.61 -40.88
N ASP A 208 -13.65 17.29 -40.63
CA ASP A 208 -12.80 17.91 -41.66
C ASP A 208 -11.49 17.14 -41.96
N ASP A 209 -10.87 16.52 -40.94
CA ASP A 209 -9.59 15.81 -41.02
C ASP A 209 -9.58 14.60 -40.06
N LYS A 210 -10.11 13.48 -40.55
CA LYS A 210 -10.17 12.23 -39.79
C LYS A 210 -8.80 11.68 -39.42
N ALA A 211 -7.82 11.79 -40.32
CA ALA A 211 -6.47 11.28 -40.07
C ALA A 211 -5.78 12.10 -38.97
N GLY A 212 -5.90 13.43 -39.00
CA GLY A 212 -5.42 14.30 -37.93
C GLY A 212 -6.13 14.08 -36.59
N ALA A 213 -7.43 13.79 -36.61
CA ALA A 213 -8.19 13.45 -35.40
C ALA A 213 -7.72 12.11 -34.78
N GLU A 214 -7.47 11.08 -35.59
CA GLU A 214 -6.94 9.79 -35.16
C GLU A 214 -5.52 9.90 -34.58
N ASP A 215 -4.61 10.62 -35.25
CA ASP A 215 -3.26 10.89 -34.74
C ASP A 215 -3.30 11.64 -33.39
N MET A 216 -4.17 12.64 -33.26
CA MET A 216 -4.30 13.40 -32.01
C MET A 216 -4.89 12.57 -30.87
N LEU A 217 -5.82 11.65 -31.17
CA LEU A 217 -6.33 10.67 -30.21
C LEU A 217 -5.24 9.71 -29.72
N LEU A 218 -4.40 9.20 -30.64
CA LEU A 218 -3.29 8.31 -30.31
C LEU A 218 -2.27 9.00 -29.40
N ARG A 219 -1.83 10.21 -29.77
CA ARG A 219 -0.89 11.01 -28.95
C ARG A 219 -1.47 11.33 -27.57
N LEU A 220 -2.76 11.65 -27.48
CA LEU A 220 -3.43 11.90 -26.20
C LEU A 220 -3.46 10.62 -25.34
N SER A 221 -3.70 9.46 -25.95
CA SER A 221 -3.67 8.17 -25.25
C SER A 221 -2.27 7.84 -24.74
N GLU A 222 -1.23 8.05 -25.54
CA GLU A 222 0.17 7.83 -25.13
C GLU A 222 0.58 8.77 -24.00
N LEU A 223 0.22 10.05 -24.09
CA LEU A 223 0.50 11.03 -23.03
C LEU A 223 -0.23 10.69 -21.72
N LEU A 224 -1.51 10.30 -21.78
CA LEU A 224 -2.27 9.87 -20.60
C LEU A 224 -1.71 8.60 -19.98
N ARG A 225 -1.29 7.65 -20.82
CA ARG A 225 -0.65 6.42 -20.37
C ARG A 225 0.65 6.75 -19.62
N ALA A 226 1.49 7.61 -20.17
CA ALA A 226 2.73 8.02 -19.51
C ALA A 226 2.51 8.80 -18.19
N PHE A 227 1.39 9.53 -18.04
CA PHE A 227 1.03 10.16 -16.74
C PHE A 227 0.48 9.19 -15.70
N LEU A 228 -0.06 8.05 -16.14
CA LEU A 228 -0.64 7.02 -15.27
C LEU A 228 0.33 5.88 -14.96
N GLU A 229 1.37 5.71 -15.76
CA GLU A 229 2.50 4.85 -15.46
C GLU A 229 3.27 5.47 -14.29
N ASP A 230 3.17 4.84 -13.11
CA ASP A 230 3.98 5.18 -11.95
C ASP A 230 5.45 4.94 -12.33
N TYR A 231 6.14 6.01 -12.73
CA TYR A 231 7.60 6.01 -12.75
C TYR A 231 8.04 5.91 -11.28
N ASP A 232 8.35 4.69 -10.84
CA ASP A 232 8.85 4.39 -9.49
C ASP A 232 10.14 5.18 -9.16
N GLY A 233 10.79 5.78 -10.17
CA GLY A 233 11.91 6.71 -10.07
C GLY A 233 11.50 8.18 -9.98
N GLN A 234 12.12 8.92 -9.04
CA GLN A 234 12.02 10.38 -8.97
C GLN A 234 12.70 11.08 -10.19
N GLU A 235 13.55 10.35 -10.91
CA GLU A 235 14.34 10.77 -12.07
C GLU A 235 14.17 9.78 -13.23
N ILE A 236 14.19 10.28 -14.46
CA ILE A 236 14.14 9.57 -15.75
C ILE A 236 15.26 10.08 -16.67
N SER A 237 15.52 9.41 -17.78
CA SER A 237 16.47 9.92 -18.78
C SER A 237 15.90 11.14 -19.50
N LEU A 238 16.76 12.10 -19.86
CA LEU A 238 16.38 13.29 -20.62
C LEU A 238 15.66 12.92 -21.92
N ARG A 239 16.03 11.79 -22.54
CA ARG A 239 15.36 11.19 -23.69
C ARG A 239 13.87 10.97 -23.43
N GLN A 240 13.54 10.24 -22.36
CA GLN A 240 12.15 9.95 -22.00
C GLN A 240 11.36 11.23 -21.73
N GLU A 241 11.96 12.19 -21.03
CA GLU A 241 11.32 13.50 -20.81
C GLU A 241 11.04 14.24 -22.13
N LEU A 242 11.99 14.24 -23.08
CA LEU A 242 11.81 14.88 -24.39
C LEU A 242 10.75 14.18 -25.25
N GLU A 243 10.63 12.85 -25.18
CA GLU A 243 9.58 12.10 -25.86
C GLU A 243 8.18 12.53 -25.38
N LEU A 244 8.00 12.69 -24.07
CA LEU A 244 6.76 13.21 -23.48
C LEU A 244 6.45 14.63 -23.95
N ILE A 245 7.48 15.48 -24.03
CA ILE A 245 7.35 16.84 -24.54
C ILE A 245 6.97 16.86 -26.02
N GLU A 246 7.54 15.99 -26.85
CA GLU A 246 7.19 15.87 -28.27
C GLU A 246 5.74 15.44 -28.47
N LEU A 247 5.23 14.48 -27.68
CA LEU A 247 3.81 14.09 -27.69
C LEU A 247 2.92 15.30 -27.37
N TYR A 248 3.25 16.03 -26.31
CA TYR A 248 2.51 17.22 -25.88
C TYR A 248 2.54 18.33 -26.94
N LEU A 249 3.71 18.68 -27.47
CA LEU A 249 3.87 19.70 -28.52
C LEU A 249 3.22 19.27 -29.84
N GLY A 250 3.19 17.98 -30.15
CA GLY A 250 2.46 17.43 -31.31
C GLY A 250 0.97 17.72 -31.22
N ILE A 251 0.34 17.44 -30.07
CA ILE A 251 -1.07 17.75 -29.81
C ILE A 251 -1.34 19.26 -29.96
N GLN A 252 -0.46 20.11 -29.41
CA GLN A 252 -0.62 21.56 -29.49
C GLN A 252 -0.42 22.10 -30.92
N ARG A 253 0.51 21.51 -31.70
CA ARG A 253 0.71 21.85 -33.13
C ARG A 253 -0.55 21.57 -33.93
N THR A 254 -1.17 20.41 -33.77
CA THR A 254 -2.44 20.09 -34.45
C THR A 254 -3.55 21.07 -34.05
N ARG A 255 -3.61 21.46 -32.77
CA ARG A 255 -4.60 22.44 -32.27
C ARG A 255 -4.39 23.85 -32.79
N PHE A 256 -3.14 24.32 -32.89
CA PHE A 256 -2.81 25.69 -33.30
C PHE A 256 -2.38 25.83 -34.77
N LYS A 257 -2.34 24.72 -35.51
CA LYS A 257 -1.94 24.63 -36.93
C LYS A 257 -0.60 25.33 -37.18
N ASP A 258 -0.51 26.14 -38.23
CA ASP A 258 0.72 26.82 -38.67
C ASP A 258 1.22 27.90 -37.70
N ARG A 259 0.57 28.10 -36.55
CA ARG A 259 0.94 29.15 -35.59
C ARG A 259 1.93 28.70 -34.53
N LEU A 260 2.23 27.40 -34.44
CA LEU A 260 3.17 26.86 -33.46
C LEU A 260 4.30 26.09 -34.15
N HIS A 261 5.52 26.59 -33.98
CA HIS A 261 6.74 25.90 -34.35
C HIS A 261 7.50 25.47 -33.09
N SER A 262 8.01 24.24 -33.10
CA SER A 262 8.86 23.73 -32.03
C SER A 262 10.16 23.19 -32.58
N ARG A 263 11.28 23.46 -31.89
CA ARG A 263 12.61 22.96 -32.24
C ARG A 263 13.31 22.46 -30.98
N ILE A 264 13.90 21.28 -31.07
CA ILE A 264 14.65 20.66 -29.97
C ILE A 264 16.10 20.46 -30.41
N TYR A 265 17.03 21.02 -29.65
CA TYR A 265 18.46 20.99 -29.88
C TYR A 265 19.17 20.45 -28.63
N VAL A 266 19.38 19.13 -28.59
CA VAL A 266 20.05 18.47 -27.46
C VAL A 266 21.18 17.61 -28.02
N ALA A 267 22.38 17.74 -27.43
CA ALA A 267 23.51 16.91 -27.82
C ALA A 267 23.23 15.43 -27.46
N PRO A 268 23.57 14.45 -28.33
CA PRO A 268 23.29 13.03 -28.07
C PRO A 268 23.83 12.52 -26.74
N GLU A 269 25.00 13.01 -26.33
CA GLU A 269 25.68 12.67 -25.06
C GLU A 269 24.89 13.07 -23.80
N LEU A 270 23.85 13.88 -23.93
CA LEU A 270 23.03 14.37 -22.80
C LEU A 270 21.69 13.65 -22.68
N LEU A 271 21.32 12.84 -23.69
CA LEU A 271 20.01 12.18 -23.73
C LEU A 271 19.82 11.20 -22.57
N ASP A 272 20.90 10.59 -22.09
CA ASP A 272 20.86 9.61 -21.01
C ASP A 272 21.16 10.27 -19.64
N GLY A 273 21.16 11.61 -19.58
CA GLY A 273 21.26 12.36 -18.34
C GLY A 273 20.01 12.22 -17.47
N ALA A 274 20.20 11.96 -16.18
CA ALA A 274 19.16 11.93 -15.16
C ALA A 274 18.50 13.31 -15.01
N VAL A 275 17.18 13.36 -15.20
CA VAL A 275 16.36 14.54 -14.93
C VAL A 275 15.12 14.15 -14.12
N PRO A 276 14.58 15.01 -13.25
CA PRO A 276 13.31 14.71 -12.58
C PRO A 276 12.19 14.52 -13.59
N SER A 277 11.35 13.51 -13.41
CA SER A 277 10.22 13.27 -14.33
C SER A 277 9.28 14.47 -14.43
N LEU A 278 8.82 14.82 -15.62
CA LEU A 278 7.90 15.95 -15.88
C LEU A 278 8.45 17.32 -15.42
N ILE A 279 9.77 17.52 -15.46
CA ILE A 279 10.40 18.81 -15.11
C ILE A 279 10.29 19.84 -16.23
N LEU A 280 10.30 19.41 -17.49
CA LEU A 280 10.26 20.29 -18.66
C LEU A 280 8.82 20.67 -19.03
N GLN A 281 7.84 19.81 -18.74
CA GLN A 281 6.46 20.02 -19.13
C GLN A 281 5.89 21.35 -18.60
N PRO A 282 6.00 21.70 -17.31
CA PRO A 282 5.50 22.98 -16.81
C PRO A 282 6.17 24.19 -17.47
N LEU A 283 7.42 24.05 -17.91
CA LEU A 283 8.17 25.14 -18.55
C LEU A 283 7.67 25.40 -19.97
N VAL A 284 7.47 24.32 -20.74
CA VAL A 284 6.91 24.35 -22.09
C VAL A 284 5.45 24.85 -22.07
N GLU A 285 4.65 24.38 -21.12
CA GLU A 285 3.28 24.84 -20.92
C GLU A 285 3.20 26.34 -20.62
N ASN A 286 4.06 26.83 -19.71
CA ASN A 286 4.13 28.25 -19.41
C ASN A 286 4.54 29.05 -20.65
N ALA A 287 5.51 28.56 -21.41
CA ALA A 287 5.92 29.18 -22.67
C ALA A 287 4.74 29.30 -23.66
N LEU A 288 3.94 28.25 -23.85
CA LEU A 288 2.76 28.28 -24.73
C LEU A 288 1.65 29.20 -24.22
N ARG A 289 1.32 29.13 -22.93
CA ARG A 289 0.20 29.87 -22.32
C ARG A 289 0.43 31.39 -22.37
N HIS A 290 1.68 31.82 -22.21
CA HIS A 290 2.05 33.23 -22.21
C HIS A 290 2.35 33.77 -23.62
N GLY A 291 2.65 32.91 -24.60
CA GLY A 291 2.86 33.28 -26.02
C GLY A 291 1.57 33.37 -26.83
N ILE A 292 0.83 32.25 -26.96
CA ILE A 292 -0.12 32.05 -28.07
C ILE A 292 -1.42 32.86 -27.91
N GLY A 293 -1.75 33.24 -26.68
CA GLY A 293 -3.01 33.90 -26.34
C GLY A 293 -3.03 35.42 -26.42
N ARG A 294 -1.87 36.10 -26.54
CA ARG A 294 -1.78 37.57 -26.40
C ARG A 294 -1.24 38.31 -27.63
N ASN A 295 -0.41 37.69 -28.47
CA ASN A 295 0.23 38.37 -29.59
C ASN A 295 -0.20 37.76 -30.94
N LEU A 296 -0.46 38.61 -31.95
CA LEU A 296 -0.68 38.20 -33.33
C LEU A 296 0.68 37.83 -33.96
N GLY A 297 1.00 36.54 -34.03
CA GLY A 297 2.24 36.04 -34.67
C GLY A 297 2.34 34.50 -34.66
N GLU A 298 3.33 33.98 -35.40
CA GLU A 298 3.83 32.60 -35.30
C GLU A 298 4.66 32.48 -34.00
N ASP A 299 4.35 31.48 -33.17
CA ASP A 299 5.05 31.23 -31.92
C ASP A 299 6.07 30.13 -32.12
N THR A 300 7.33 30.41 -31.79
CA THR A 300 8.42 29.42 -31.83
C THR A 300 8.89 29.09 -30.42
N ILE A 301 8.81 27.81 -30.07
CA ILE A 301 9.37 27.24 -28.83
C ILE A 301 10.65 26.50 -29.17
N GLU A 302 11.73 26.85 -28.51
CA GLU A 302 13.03 26.20 -28.69
C GLU A 302 13.48 25.58 -27.37
N ILE A 303 13.83 24.31 -27.39
CA ILE A 303 14.39 23.59 -26.24
C ILE A 303 15.85 23.27 -26.56
N GLU A 304 16.77 23.81 -25.77
CA GLU A 304 18.21 23.64 -25.96
C GLU A 304 18.81 22.94 -24.73
N GLY A 305 19.54 21.84 -24.94
CA GLY A 305 20.25 21.12 -23.89
C GLY A 305 21.76 21.19 -24.13
N ARG A 306 22.51 21.68 -23.14
CA ARG A 306 23.98 21.80 -23.21
C ARG A 306 24.65 21.35 -21.92
N ARG A 307 25.88 20.85 -22.07
CA ARG A 307 26.77 20.53 -20.95
C ARG A 307 27.54 21.78 -20.53
N ASP A 308 27.59 22.05 -19.24
CA ASP A 308 28.41 23.11 -18.64
C ASP A 308 29.23 22.50 -17.49
N GLY A 309 30.40 21.94 -17.83
CA GLY A 309 31.22 21.15 -16.91
C GLY A 309 30.50 19.88 -16.46
N ASP A 310 30.27 19.77 -15.15
CA ASP A 310 29.54 18.66 -14.52
C ASP A 310 28.04 18.96 -14.34
N MET A 311 27.53 19.99 -15.03
CA MET A 311 26.13 20.40 -14.98
C MET A 311 25.43 20.21 -16.33
N LEU A 312 24.20 19.71 -16.28
CA LEU A 312 23.26 19.73 -17.39
C LEU A 312 22.48 21.05 -17.34
N CYS A 313 22.52 21.80 -18.44
CA CYS A 313 21.78 23.04 -18.60
C CYS A 313 20.73 22.89 -19.70
N ILE A 314 19.45 22.97 -19.33
CA ILE A 314 18.33 22.92 -20.26
C ILE A 314 17.69 24.30 -20.32
N GLU A 315 17.43 24.79 -21.52
CA GLU A 315 16.88 26.11 -21.77
C GLU A 315 15.64 26.01 -22.67
N VAL A 316 14.50 26.48 -22.17
CA VAL A 316 13.24 26.56 -22.93
C VAL A 316 13.00 28.03 -23.28
N ARG A 317 13.06 28.36 -24.57
CA ARG A 317 12.89 29.71 -25.10
C ARG A 317 11.55 29.87 -25.79
N ASN A 318 10.91 31.02 -25.59
CA ASN A 318 9.82 31.50 -26.42
C ASN A 318 10.12 32.92 -26.91
N GLN A 319 10.13 33.11 -28.23
CA GLN A 319 10.49 34.36 -28.89
C GLN A 319 9.37 35.42 -28.87
N ASN A 320 8.10 35.03 -28.66
CA ASN A 320 6.95 35.95 -28.73
C ASN A 320 6.31 36.27 -27.37
N SER A 321 7.02 36.01 -26.26
CA SER A 321 6.53 36.24 -24.90
C SER A 321 7.12 37.51 -24.25
N THR A 322 6.37 38.15 -23.35
CA THR A 322 6.85 39.23 -22.48
C THR A 322 6.61 38.86 -21.01
N LEU A 323 7.60 39.09 -20.12
CA LEU A 323 7.33 39.03 -18.68
C LEU A 323 6.57 40.29 -18.28
N GLN A 324 5.39 40.14 -17.68
CA GLN A 324 4.79 41.26 -16.96
C GLN A 324 5.71 41.66 -15.80
N GLN A 325 5.90 42.96 -15.58
CA GLN A 325 6.74 43.45 -14.49
C GLN A 325 6.35 42.82 -13.14
N PRO A 326 7.30 42.61 -12.22
CA PRO A 326 7.02 42.03 -10.90
C PRO A 326 6.02 42.93 -10.17
N GLY A 327 4.75 42.50 -10.04
CA GLY A 327 3.71 43.26 -9.34
C GLY A 327 2.32 43.30 -9.99
N ALA A 328 2.13 42.79 -11.20
CA ALA A 328 0.78 42.71 -11.80
C ALA A 328 -0.05 41.54 -11.21
N PRO A 329 -1.28 41.77 -10.72
CA PRO A 329 -2.12 40.74 -10.10
C PRO A 329 -2.80 39.89 -11.18
N GLY A 330 -2.09 38.90 -11.73
CA GLY A 330 -2.64 38.13 -12.85
C GLY A 330 -1.80 36.93 -13.27
N GLY A 331 -1.53 36.00 -12.36
CA GLY A 331 -0.96 34.70 -12.72
C GLY A 331 -0.23 34.08 -11.55
N HIS A 332 -0.89 33.15 -10.85
CA HIS A 332 -0.25 32.37 -9.81
C HIS A 332 0.89 31.55 -10.44
N GLY A 333 2.15 31.88 -10.12
CA GLY A 333 3.37 31.21 -10.59
C GLY A 333 3.58 29.79 -10.03
N ILE A 334 2.48 29.04 -9.85
CA ILE A 334 2.42 27.71 -9.22
C ILE A 334 3.32 26.71 -9.96
N GLY A 335 3.37 26.77 -11.30
CA GLY A 335 4.19 25.87 -12.10
C GLY A 335 5.68 25.99 -11.79
N LEU A 336 6.24 27.21 -11.87
CA LEU A 336 7.67 27.45 -11.62
C LEU A 336 8.04 27.30 -10.13
N SER A 337 7.14 27.65 -9.21
CA SER A 337 7.38 27.41 -7.79
C SER A 337 7.43 25.93 -7.46
N ASN A 338 6.61 25.10 -8.13
CA ASN A 338 6.62 23.65 -7.96
C ASN A 338 7.88 23.02 -8.59
N THR A 339 8.27 23.46 -9.79
CA THR A 339 9.56 23.09 -10.43
C THR A 339 10.73 23.41 -9.49
N ARG A 340 10.75 24.61 -8.90
CA ARG A 340 11.81 25.02 -7.97
C ARG A 340 11.81 24.22 -6.67
N LEU A 341 10.64 23.93 -6.11
CA LEU A 341 10.51 23.13 -4.90
C LEU A 341 11.03 21.71 -5.15
N ARG A 342 10.61 21.10 -6.27
CA ARG A 342 11.03 19.74 -6.64
C ARG A 342 12.53 19.63 -6.88
N LEU A 343 13.14 20.60 -7.56
CA LEU A 343 14.59 20.65 -7.74
C LEU A 343 15.34 20.77 -6.40
N ARG A 344 14.82 21.56 -5.45
CA ARG A 344 15.39 21.68 -4.10
C ARG A 344 15.23 20.40 -3.27
N GLU A 345 14.11 19.70 -3.40
CA GLU A 345 13.90 18.42 -2.69
C GLU A 345 14.86 17.33 -3.16
N LEU A 346 15.16 17.29 -4.47
CA LEU A 346 16.00 16.25 -5.07
C LEU A 346 17.50 16.58 -5.02
N TYR A 347 17.87 17.84 -5.28
CA TYR A 347 19.29 18.23 -5.44
C TYR A 347 19.74 19.32 -4.46
N GLY A 348 18.88 19.79 -3.56
CA GLY A 348 19.21 20.88 -2.64
C GLY A 348 19.57 22.17 -3.37
N ASP A 349 20.72 22.76 -3.02
CA ASP A 349 21.24 23.98 -3.65
C ASP A 349 22.06 23.72 -4.92
N ALA A 350 22.25 22.45 -5.31
CA ALA A 350 23.01 22.09 -6.51
C ALA A 350 22.22 22.27 -7.81
N ALA A 351 20.89 22.37 -7.74
CA ALA A 351 20.04 22.65 -8.90
C ALA A 351 19.38 24.03 -8.82
N GLU A 352 19.22 24.67 -9.96
CA GLU A 352 18.67 26.02 -10.06
C GLU A 352 17.73 26.17 -11.26
N VAL A 353 16.66 26.96 -11.07
CA VAL A 353 15.79 27.41 -12.16
C VAL A 353 15.70 28.94 -12.20
N ARG A 354 16.05 29.51 -13.36
CA ARG A 354 16.03 30.95 -13.65
C ARG A 354 15.14 31.27 -14.84
N LEU A 355 14.65 32.52 -14.88
CA LEU A 355 13.92 33.11 -16.00
C LEU A 355 14.69 34.33 -16.46
N ASP A 356 15.11 34.33 -17.72
CA ASP A 356 15.86 35.41 -18.37
C ASP A 356 14.99 36.05 -19.46
N LEU A 357 15.10 37.37 -19.63
CA LEU A 357 14.47 38.10 -20.73
C LEU A 357 15.39 38.06 -21.95
N LEU A 358 14.83 37.71 -23.11
CA LEU A 358 15.52 37.79 -24.40
C LEU A 358 15.26 39.16 -25.02
N TRP A 359 16.31 39.79 -25.54
CA TRP A 359 16.22 41.05 -26.27
C TRP A 359 16.12 40.75 -27.78
N PRO A 360 15.24 41.41 -28.56
CA PRO A 360 14.34 42.50 -28.20
C PRO A 360 12.99 42.05 -27.60
N GLN A 361 12.61 40.78 -27.75
CA GLN A 361 11.40 40.19 -27.17
C GLN A 361 11.64 38.69 -26.93
N GLY A 362 11.01 38.12 -25.90
CA GLY A 362 11.08 36.71 -25.56
C GLY A 362 11.48 36.42 -24.12
N VAL A 363 11.27 35.18 -23.71
CA VAL A 363 11.58 34.68 -22.37
C VAL A 363 12.30 33.35 -22.50
N ALA A 364 13.39 33.17 -21.75
CA ALA A 364 14.10 31.91 -21.62
C ALA A 364 13.99 31.41 -20.18
N CYS A 365 13.46 30.20 -19.99
CA CYS A 365 13.56 29.51 -18.71
C CYS A 365 14.74 28.55 -18.75
N ARG A 366 15.67 28.72 -17.81
CA ARG A 366 16.90 27.91 -17.73
C ARG A 366 16.90 27.08 -16.46
N VAL A 367 17.04 25.77 -16.64
CA VAL A 367 17.23 24.79 -15.56
C VAL A 367 18.67 24.32 -15.60
N ARG A 368 19.34 24.36 -14.45
CA ARG A 368 20.68 23.80 -14.24
C ARG A 368 20.58 22.73 -13.17
N LEU A 369 21.09 21.54 -13.46
CA LEU A 369 21.12 20.42 -12.54
C LEU A 369 22.43 19.62 -12.70
N PRO A 370 22.89 18.88 -11.69
CA PRO A 370 24.10 18.06 -11.79
C PRO A 370 23.95 17.01 -12.89
N LEU A 371 24.90 16.93 -13.83
CA LEU A 371 24.89 15.93 -14.88
C LEU A 371 25.29 14.58 -14.30
N ARG A 372 24.30 13.72 -14.11
CA ARG A 372 24.49 12.31 -13.81
C ARG A 372 23.94 11.52 -14.98
N ILE A 373 24.77 10.75 -15.66
CA ILE A 373 24.28 9.80 -16.66
C ILE A 373 23.60 8.68 -15.89
N LEU A 374 22.34 8.41 -16.21
CA LEU A 374 21.74 7.16 -15.79
C LEU A 374 22.43 6.08 -16.62
N ASP A 375 22.93 5.05 -15.95
CA ASP A 375 23.16 3.77 -16.61
C ASP A 375 21.76 3.23 -16.95
N ASP A 376 21.09 3.84 -17.93
CA ASP A 376 20.02 3.13 -18.62
C ASP A 376 20.73 1.94 -19.25
N ALA A 377 20.20 0.77 -18.96
CA ALA A 377 20.65 -0.50 -19.49
C ALA A 377 20.79 -0.38 -21.02
N ASP A 378 22.01 -0.11 -21.48
CA ASP A 378 22.46 -0.42 -22.84
C ASP A 378 22.55 -1.95 -23.04
N ASP A 379 22.14 -2.74 -22.04
CA ASP A 379 21.44 -4.00 -22.28
C ASP A 379 19.98 -3.70 -22.68
N ALA A 380 19.77 -3.02 -23.83
CA ALA A 380 18.66 -3.45 -24.65
C ALA A 380 18.91 -4.94 -24.89
N PRO A 381 18.00 -5.86 -24.52
CA PRO A 381 18.29 -7.27 -24.70
C PRO A 381 18.61 -7.47 -26.18
N ASP A 382 19.73 -8.12 -26.49
CA ASP A 382 20.05 -8.60 -27.84
C ASP A 382 18.83 -9.40 -28.34
N LEU A 383 17.91 -8.75 -29.07
CA LEU A 383 16.61 -9.34 -29.34
C LEU A 383 16.80 -10.45 -30.37
N SER A 384 16.61 -11.69 -29.94
CA SER A 384 16.58 -12.83 -30.83
C SER A 384 15.19 -12.95 -31.44
N VAL A 385 15.07 -12.64 -32.73
CA VAL A 385 13.81 -12.66 -33.47
C VAL A 385 13.70 -13.92 -34.32
N LEU A 386 12.51 -14.56 -34.33
CA LEU A 386 12.18 -15.66 -35.22
C LEU A 386 11.13 -15.23 -36.24
N VAL A 387 11.42 -15.38 -37.53
CA VAL A 387 10.49 -15.13 -38.64
C VAL A 387 10.02 -16.45 -39.21
N VAL A 388 8.71 -16.68 -39.20
CA VAL A 388 8.08 -17.92 -39.64
C VAL A 388 7.03 -17.62 -40.71
N ASP A 389 7.25 -18.14 -41.90
CA ASP A 389 6.37 -17.94 -43.06
C ASP A 389 6.74 -19.01 -44.09
N ASP A 390 5.77 -19.64 -44.76
CA ASP A 390 6.08 -20.66 -45.77
C ASP A 390 6.59 -20.06 -47.08
N GLU A 391 6.22 -18.80 -47.36
CA GLU A 391 6.63 -18.10 -48.57
C GLU A 391 8.03 -17.45 -48.41
N PRO A 392 9.04 -17.87 -49.19
CA PRO A 392 10.41 -17.34 -49.04
C PRO A 392 10.54 -15.84 -49.30
N ILE A 393 9.67 -15.28 -50.15
CA ILE A 393 9.69 -13.85 -50.48
C ILE A 393 9.18 -13.03 -49.29
N ALA A 394 8.13 -13.49 -48.63
CA ALA A 394 7.56 -12.83 -47.45
C ALA A 394 8.52 -12.88 -46.26
N ARG A 395 9.19 -14.03 -46.01
CA ARG A 395 10.28 -14.12 -45.01
C ARG A 395 11.38 -13.11 -45.27
N ARG A 396 11.88 -13.02 -46.51
CA ARG A 396 12.95 -12.08 -46.87
C ARG A 396 12.52 -10.63 -46.73
N ALA A 397 11.24 -10.31 -46.98
CA ALA A 397 10.72 -8.95 -46.80
C ALA A 397 10.74 -8.53 -45.33
N VAL A 398 10.23 -9.38 -44.42
CA VAL A 398 10.26 -9.13 -42.97
C VAL A 398 11.69 -9.07 -42.45
N THR A 399 12.51 -10.07 -42.80
CA THR A 399 13.91 -10.18 -42.38
C THR A 399 14.72 -8.95 -42.80
N ARG A 400 14.50 -8.43 -44.02
CA ARG A 400 15.17 -7.21 -44.50
C ARG A 400 14.76 -5.96 -43.73
N LEU A 401 13.52 -5.89 -43.24
CA LEU A 401 13.07 -4.77 -42.41
C LEU A 401 13.65 -4.85 -40.99
N LEU A 402 13.88 -6.06 -40.48
CA LEU A 402 14.51 -6.30 -39.17
C LEU A 402 16.01 -5.97 -39.16
N HIS A 403 16.75 -6.31 -40.23
CA HIS A 403 18.19 -6.03 -40.34
C HIS A 403 18.55 -4.53 -40.38
N GLY A 404 17.56 -3.64 -40.51
CA GLY A 404 17.77 -2.19 -40.46
C GLY A 404 17.71 -1.61 -39.05
N ASP A 405 17.46 -2.44 -38.04
CA ASP A 405 17.25 -2.03 -36.66
C ASP A 405 18.46 -2.41 -35.80
N VAL A 406 18.90 -1.49 -34.94
CA VAL A 406 20.13 -1.62 -34.12
C VAL A 406 19.93 -2.50 -32.89
N ASP A 407 18.69 -2.75 -32.46
CA ASP A 407 18.38 -3.50 -31.23
C ASP A 407 18.16 -5.01 -31.49
N ILE A 408 18.43 -5.51 -32.72
CA ILE A 408 18.20 -6.90 -33.12
C ILE A 408 19.55 -7.57 -33.42
N ASP A 409 19.95 -8.52 -32.58
CA ASP A 409 21.22 -9.25 -32.73
C ASP A 409 21.10 -10.45 -33.68
N ASN A 410 20.01 -11.22 -33.57
CA ASN A 410 19.84 -12.45 -34.33
C ASN A 410 18.44 -12.58 -34.94
N VAL A 411 18.39 -12.93 -36.24
CA VAL A 411 17.14 -13.24 -36.95
C VAL A 411 17.20 -14.67 -37.47
N ALA A 412 16.42 -15.55 -36.86
CA ALA A 412 16.22 -16.92 -37.33
C ALA A 412 15.02 -17.00 -38.29
N GLU A 413 15.08 -17.90 -39.28
CA GLU A 413 14.00 -18.11 -40.26
C GLU A 413 13.47 -19.55 -40.20
N CYS A 414 12.16 -19.74 -40.29
CA CYS A 414 11.49 -21.05 -40.42
C CYS A 414 10.45 -21.03 -41.53
N GLY A 415 10.34 -22.14 -42.27
CA GLY A 415 9.43 -22.27 -43.41
C GLY A 415 8.10 -22.95 -43.10
N ASP A 416 7.90 -23.45 -41.89
CA ASP A 416 6.68 -24.19 -41.52
C ASP A 416 6.45 -24.18 -40.00
N GLY A 417 5.23 -24.52 -39.57
CA GLY A 417 4.87 -24.52 -38.16
C GLY A 417 5.58 -25.58 -37.30
N VAL A 418 6.07 -26.68 -37.89
CA VAL A 418 6.78 -27.74 -37.15
C VAL A 418 8.18 -27.27 -36.78
N SER A 419 8.91 -26.70 -37.75
CA SER A 419 10.22 -26.08 -37.54
C SER A 419 10.13 -24.89 -36.60
N ALA A 420 9.04 -24.10 -36.66
CA ALA A 420 8.78 -23.01 -35.72
C ALA A 420 8.68 -23.49 -34.25
N VAL A 421 7.90 -24.54 -33.98
CA VAL A 421 7.78 -25.11 -32.61
C VAL A 421 9.14 -25.61 -32.11
N ALA A 422 9.94 -26.26 -32.97
CA ALA A 422 11.27 -26.73 -32.62
C ALA A 422 12.23 -25.56 -32.33
N ALA A 423 12.24 -24.53 -33.18
CA ALA A 423 13.07 -23.34 -33.03
C ALA A 423 12.72 -22.55 -31.77
N ILE A 424 11.42 -22.32 -31.50
CA ILE A 424 10.97 -21.62 -30.28
C ILE A 424 11.45 -22.35 -29.02
N ARG A 425 11.35 -23.68 -28.98
CA ARG A 425 11.79 -24.47 -27.82
C ARG A 425 13.31 -24.53 -27.66
N ALA A 426 14.04 -24.59 -28.77
CA ALA A 426 15.49 -24.75 -28.76
C ALA A 426 16.23 -23.42 -28.54
N GLN A 427 15.76 -22.35 -29.17
CA GLN A 427 16.44 -21.06 -29.23
C GLN A 427 15.84 -20.03 -28.29
N SER A 428 14.60 -20.24 -27.81
CA SER A 428 13.90 -19.32 -26.90
C SER A 428 13.95 -17.85 -27.37
N PRO A 429 13.49 -17.55 -28.61
CA PRO A 429 13.53 -16.19 -29.14
C PRO A 429 12.64 -15.25 -28.32
N ASP A 430 12.97 -13.96 -28.30
CA ASP A 430 12.22 -12.93 -27.55
C ASP A 430 10.96 -12.49 -28.31
N LEU A 431 11.05 -12.44 -29.64
CA LEU A 431 9.98 -12.00 -30.54
C LEU A 431 9.80 -12.98 -31.70
N VAL A 432 8.55 -13.29 -32.04
CA VAL A 432 8.20 -14.17 -33.16
C VAL A 432 7.27 -13.45 -34.13
N PHE A 433 7.67 -13.34 -35.40
CA PHE A 433 6.78 -12.99 -36.51
C PHE A 433 6.26 -14.29 -37.13
N LEU A 434 4.95 -14.54 -37.07
CA LEU A 434 4.36 -15.83 -37.37
C LEU A 434 3.26 -15.73 -38.43
N ASP A 435 3.38 -16.45 -39.54
CA ASP A 435 2.24 -16.60 -40.46
C ASP A 435 1.13 -17.44 -39.83
N VAL A 436 -0.10 -17.01 -40.04
CA VAL A 436 -1.30 -17.72 -39.60
C VAL A 436 -1.53 -18.97 -40.45
N GLN A 437 -1.35 -18.86 -41.78
CA GLN A 437 -1.59 -19.98 -42.69
C GLN A 437 -0.26 -20.54 -43.19
N MET A 438 0.05 -21.77 -42.80
CA MET A 438 1.23 -22.50 -43.27
C MET A 438 0.86 -23.97 -43.48
N PRO A 439 1.57 -24.70 -44.36
CA PRO A 439 1.34 -26.12 -44.59
C PRO A 439 1.56 -26.95 -43.31
N GLY A 440 0.68 -27.93 -43.08
CA GLY A 440 0.76 -28.85 -41.95
C GLY A 440 0.18 -28.27 -40.66
N ILE A 441 0.93 -27.41 -39.98
CA ILE A 441 0.55 -26.80 -38.70
C ILE A 441 0.36 -25.30 -38.90
N THR A 442 -0.83 -24.77 -38.55
CA THR A 442 -1.13 -23.33 -38.65
C THR A 442 -0.43 -22.53 -37.55
N GLY A 443 -0.25 -21.22 -37.74
CA GLY A 443 0.35 -20.37 -36.69
C GLY A 443 -0.43 -20.39 -35.36
N LEU A 444 -1.75 -20.56 -35.42
CA LEU A 444 -2.58 -20.72 -34.22
C LEU A 444 -2.34 -22.07 -33.52
N ASP A 445 -2.09 -23.13 -34.28
CA ASP A 445 -1.75 -24.45 -33.73
C ASP A 445 -0.36 -24.45 -33.08
N VAL A 446 0.59 -23.65 -33.59
CA VAL A 446 1.91 -23.41 -32.98
C VAL A 446 1.73 -22.83 -31.57
N LEU A 447 0.90 -21.80 -31.42
CA LEU A 447 0.57 -21.19 -30.11
C LEU A 447 -0.06 -22.19 -29.15
N ALA A 448 -1.02 -22.98 -29.61
CA ALA A 448 -1.66 -24.01 -28.80
C ALA A 448 -0.65 -25.09 -28.33
N THR A 449 0.34 -25.41 -29.16
CA THR A 449 1.36 -26.45 -28.91
C THR A 449 2.47 -25.98 -27.96
N ILE A 450 2.83 -24.70 -27.98
CA ILE A 450 3.79 -24.10 -27.04
C ILE A 450 3.11 -23.74 -25.70
N GLY A 451 1.87 -23.22 -25.77
CA GLY A 451 1.07 -22.76 -24.66
C GLY A 451 1.35 -21.31 -24.26
N ALA A 452 0.31 -20.58 -23.87
CA ALA A 452 0.35 -19.13 -23.64
C ALA A 452 1.38 -18.67 -22.60
N ALA A 453 1.72 -19.50 -21.60
CA ALA A 453 2.68 -19.15 -20.56
C ALA A 453 4.16 -19.27 -21.00
N ARG A 454 4.43 -19.93 -22.13
CA ARG A 454 5.78 -20.17 -22.66
C ARG A 454 5.98 -19.59 -24.06
N MET A 455 4.93 -18.98 -24.61
CA MET A 455 5.02 -18.37 -25.92
C MET A 455 5.75 -17.02 -25.79
N PRO A 456 6.78 -16.76 -26.61
CA PRO A 456 7.38 -15.43 -26.71
C PRO A 456 6.39 -14.37 -27.20
N ALA A 457 6.80 -13.10 -27.15
CA ALA A 457 6.03 -12.04 -27.78
C ALA A 457 5.79 -12.39 -29.25
N THR A 458 4.53 -12.39 -29.69
CA THR A 458 4.16 -12.91 -31.01
C THR A 458 3.42 -11.83 -31.81
N VAL A 459 3.88 -11.57 -33.03
CA VAL A 459 3.21 -10.73 -34.03
C VAL A 459 2.77 -11.63 -35.17
N PHE A 460 1.49 -11.62 -35.51
CA PHE A 460 1.01 -12.39 -36.65
C PHE A 460 1.20 -11.62 -37.95
N VAL A 461 1.62 -12.32 -39.01
CA VAL A 461 1.84 -11.75 -40.35
C VAL A 461 1.10 -12.59 -41.38
N THR A 462 0.01 -12.10 -41.95
CA THR A 462 -0.85 -12.93 -42.82
C THR A 462 -1.46 -12.13 -43.95
N ALA A 463 -1.79 -12.78 -45.06
CA ALA A 463 -2.50 -12.16 -46.19
C ALA A 463 -4.02 -12.02 -45.97
N TYR A 464 -4.55 -12.51 -44.84
CA TYR A 464 -5.99 -12.58 -44.60
C TYR A 464 -6.39 -11.79 -43.35
N GLU A 465 -7.32 -10.85 -43.48
CA GLU A 465 -7.77 -10.01 -42.35
C GLU A 465 -8.62 -10.78 -41.32
N GLN A 466 -9.32 -11.82 -41.76
CA GLN A 466 -10.32 -12.57 -40.96
C GLN A 466 -9.77 -13.30 -39.73
N TYR A 467 -8.45 -13.42 -39.58
CA TYR A 467 -7.82 -14.07 -38.42
C TYR A 467 -7.42 -13.08 -37.31
N ALA A 468 -7.60 -11.77 -37.51
CA ALA A 468 -7.23 -10.74 -36.54
C ALA A 468 -7.89 -10.93 -35.17
N VAL A 469 -9.18 -11.28 -35.14
CA VAL A 469 -9.92 -11.50 -33.89
C VAL A 469 -9.35 -12.68 -33.10
N ARG A 470 -9.02 -13.78 -33.78
CA ARG A 470 -8.45 -14.99 -33.16
C ARG A 470 -7.01 -14.78 -32.70
N ALA A 471 -6.26 -13.90 -33.36
CA ALA A 471 -4.92 -13.50 -32.95
C ALA A 471 -4.93 -12.74 -31.60
N PHE A 472 -5.90 -11.85 -31.40
CA PHE A 472 -6.07 -11.15 -30.11
C PHE A 472 -6.51 -12.09 -28.98
N GLU A 473 -7.41 -13.05 -29.25
CA GLU A 473 -7.80 -14.07 -28.26
C GLU A 473 -6.61 -14.94 -27.82
N ALA A 474 -5.62 -15.12 -28.69
CA ALA A 474 -4.37 -15.82 -28.40
C ALA A 474 -3.31 -14.95 -27.70
N ASN A 475 -3.67 -13.73 -27.27
CA ASN A 475 -2.79 -12.78 -26.58
C ASN A 475 -1.56 -12.34 -27.41
N ALA A 476 -1.71 -12.25 -28.74
CA ALA A 476 -0.68 -11.72 -29.63
C ALA A 476 -0.46 -10.22 -29.40
N LEU A 477 0.77 -9.77 -29.67
CA LEU A 477 1.20 -8.39 -29.44
C LEU A 477 0.68 -7.43 -30.51
N ASP A 478 0.69 -7.86 -31.77
CA ASP A 478 0.12 -7.09 -32.90
C ASP A 478 -0.21 -8.04 -34.07
N TYR A 479 -0.81 -7.47 -35.11
CA TYR A 479 -1.26 -8.15 -36.31
C TYR A 479 -0.92 -7.32 -37.56
N LEU A 480 -0.23 -7.95 -38.51
CA LEU A 480 0.20 -7.36 -39.78
C LEU A 480 -0.48 -8.07 -40.96
N VAL A 481 -1.21 -7.30 -41.76
CA VAL A 481 -1.85 -7.79 -43.00
C VAL A 481 -0.91 -7.55 -44.17
N LYS A 482 -0.57 -8.59 -44.93
CA LYS A 482 0.22 -8.48 -46.16
C LYS A 482 -0.68 -7.96 -47.30
N PRO A 483 -0.26 -6.94 -48.08
CA PRO A 483 0.97 -6.17 -47.95
C PRO A 483 0.87 -5.05 -46.89
N PHE A 484 1.95 -4.83 -46.13
CA PHE A 484 2.04 -3.76 -45.11
C PHE A 484 3.11 -2.72 -45.47
N SER A 485 2.92 -1.47 -45.02
CA SER A 485 3.90 -0.39 -45.23
C SER A 485 5.09 -0.49 -44.27
N ARG A 486 6.19 0.23 -44.59
CA ARG A 486 7.34 0.34 -43.69
C ARG A 486 6.99 1.04 -42.38
N GLU A 487 6.16 2.08 -42.42
CA GLU A 487 5.74 2.76 -41.18
C GLU A 487 4.91 1.83 -40.29
N ARG A 488 4.02 1.04 -40.89
CA ARG A 488 3.20 0.06 -40.15
C ARG A 488 4.07 -1.00 -39.48
N PHE A 489 5.07 -1.51 -40.18
CA PHE A 489 6.03 -2.46 -39.62
C PHE A 489 6.84 -1.85 -38.46
N ALA A 490 7.36 -0.63 -38.65
CA ALA A 490 8.12 0.08 -37.62
C ALA A 490 7.28 0.33 -36.35
N ALA A 491 6.02 0.73 -36.49
CA ALA A 491 5.11 0.90 -35.36
C ALA A 491 4.87 -0.41 -34.59
N THR A 492 4.71 -1.53 -35.29
CA THR A 492 4.56 -2.85 -34.67
C THR A 492 5.83 -3.29 -33.95
N LEU A 493 7.01 -3.07 -34.55
CA LEU A 493 8.29 -3.41 -33.93
C LEU A 493 8.56 -2.55 -32.67
N LEU A 494 8.25 -1.26 -32.72
CA LEU A 494 8.41 -0.35 -31.56
C LEU A 494 7.52 -0.79 -30.38
N ARG A 495 6.26 -1.16 -30.65
CA ARG A 495 5.37 -1.74 -29.62
C ARG A 495 5.91 -3.05 -29.04
N ALA A 496 6.51 -3.89 -29.90
CA ALA A 496 7.09 -5.16 -29.48
C ALA A 496 8.25 -4.94 -28.51
N LYS A 497 9.16 -4.01 -28.84
CA LYS A 497 10.28 -3.61 -28.00
C LYS A 497 9.82 -3.07 -26.66
N SER A 498 8.92 -2.09 -26.64
CA SER A 498 8.41 -1.52 -25.37
C SER A 498 7.80 -2.59 -24.46
N ARG A 499 7.12 -3.60 -25.02
CA ARG A 499 6.55 -4.70 -24.22
C ARG A 499 7.62 -5.63 -23.64
N LEU A 500 8.69 -5.86 -24.39
CA LEU A 500 9.81 -6.71 -23.97
C LEU A 500 10.67 -6.02 -22.90
N THR A 501 10.94 -4.72 -23.04
CA THR A 501 11.59 -3.90 -22.00
C THR A 501 10.78 -3.90 -20.70
N GLN A 502 9.46 -3.67 -20.80
CA GLN A 502 8.56 -3.75 -19.63
C GLN A 502 8.52 -5.14 -18.96
N ALA A 503 8.66 -6.21 -19.73
CA ALA A 503 8.72 -7.57 -19.19
C ALA A 503 10.08 -7.87 -18.51
N ALA A 504 11.16 -7.28 -19.00
CA ALA A 504 12.50 -7.36 -18.40
C ALA A 504 12.56 -6.58 -17.07
N ASP A 505 12.04 -5.35 -17.04
CA ASP A 505 11.94 -4.53 -15.82
C ASP A 505 11.02 -5.19 -14.77
N ALA A 506 9.89 -5.74 -15.22
CA ALA A 506 9.01 -6.52 -14.36
C ALA A 506 9.68 -7.80 -13.85
N ALA A 507 10.58 -8.43 -14.60
CA ALA A 507 11.28 -9.65 -14.19
C ALA A 507 12.36 -9.38 -13.13
N ASP A 508 13.08 -8.27 -13.23
CA ASP A 508 14.07 -7.87 -12.23
C ASP A 508 13.45 -7.31 -10.95
N ASN A 509 12.37 -6.53 -11.09
CA ASN A 509 11.57 -6.13 -9.93
C ASN A 509 10.84 -7.35 -9.32
N THR A 510 10.44 -8.35 -10.11
CA THR A 510 9.87 -9.61 -9.60
C THR A 510 10.90 -10.43 -8.83
N ARG A 511 12.19 -10.42 -9.18
CA ARG A 511 13.23 -11.12 -8.39
C ARG A 511 13.50 -10.43 -7.05
N LEU A 512 13.57 -9.10 -7.05
CA LEU A 512 13.74 -8.30 -5.82
C LEU A 512 12.49 -8.34 -4.93
N LEU A 513 11.31 -8.22 -5.54
CA LEU A 513 10.02 -8.39 -4.88
C LEU A 513 9.83 -9.83 -4.43
N GLN A 514 10.26 -10.87 -5.14
CA GLN A 514 10.21 -12.25 -4.64
C GLN A 514 11.13 -12.44 -3.42
N ALA A 515 12.31 -11.80 -3.39
CA ALA A 515 13.17 -11.78 -2.20
C ALA A 515 12.52 -11.05 -1.02
N LEU A 516 11.84 -9.94 -1.27
CA LEU A 516 11.11 -9.15 -0.25
C LEU A 516 9.76 -9.78 0.16
N ASP A 517 9.09 -10.48 -0.74
CA ASP A 517 7.80 -11.17 -0.53
C ASP A 517 8.02 -12.50 0.20
N VAL A 518 9.20 -13.13 0.07
CA VAL A 518 9.66 -14.21 0.98
C VAL A 518 9.86 -13.71 2.42
N LEU A 519 10.22 -12.43 2.60
CA LEU A 519 10.34 -11.80 3.93
C LEU A 519 8.99 -11.28 4.45
N ARG A 520 8.11 -10.72 3.60
CA ARG A 520 6.76 -10.21 3.96
C ARG A 520 5.72 -11.30 4.21
N ARG A 521 5.71 -12.39 3.43
CA ARG A 521 4.73 -13.49 3.58
C ARG A 521 4.89 -14.31 4.87
N ARG A 522 5.92 -14.05 5.68
CA ARG A 522 6.04 -14.71 6.99
C ARG A 522 4.93 -14.29 7.99
N GLU A 523 4.20 -13.20 7.76
CA GLU A 523 3.23 -12.68 8.73
C GLU A 523 1.74 -12.75 8.32
N ASP A 524 1.37 -13.13 7.08
CA ASP A 524 -0.02 -13.00 6.58
C ASP A 524 -0.78 -14.31 6.26
N TYR A 525 -0.24 -15.50 6.55
CA TYR A 525 -0.99 -16.76 6.34
C TYR A 525 -2.08 -17.00 7.41
N LEU A 526 -3.19 -17.61 6.99
CA LEU A 526 -4.27 -17.97 7.91
C LEU A 526 -3.78 -18.90 9.02
N GLN A 527 -3.86 -18.44 10.26
CA GLN A 527 -3.65 -19.30 11.44
C GLN A 527 -4.96 -19.94 11.93
N ARG A 528 -6.10 -19.30 11.67
CA ARG A 528 -7.44 -19.78 12.04
C ARG A 528 -8.46 -19.57 10.91
N ILE A 529 -9.36 -20.52 10.73
CA ILE A 529 -10.47 -20.47 9.77
C ILE A 529 -11.79 -20.41 10.54
N ALA A 530 -12.61 -19.39 10.25
CA ALA A 530 -13.94 -19.28 10.82
C ALA A 530 -14.94 -20.16 10.03
N VAL A 531 -15.55 -21.13 10.70
CA VAL A 531 -16.61 -21.99 10.15
C VAL A 531 -17.91 -21.75 10.91
N ARG A 532 -19.03 -21.67 10.19
CA ARG A 532 -20.35 -21.52 10.78
C ARG A 532 -21.01 -22.89 10.95
N GLU A 533 -21.30 -23.28 12.19
CA GLU A 533 -22.09 -24.48 12.53
C GLU A 533 -23.40 -24.04 13.20
N GLY A 534 -24.52 -24.19 12.50
CA GLY A 534 -25.82 -23.69 12.96
C GLY A 534 -25.82 -22.17 13.16
N GLU A 535 -26.14 -21.71 14.37
CA GLU A 535 -26.12 -20.29 14.76
C GLU A 535 -24.75 -19.81 15.29
N ALA A 536 -23.79 -20.71 15.51
CA ALA A 536 -22.49 -20.37 16.09
C ALA A 536 -21.38 -20.28 15.03
N VAL A 537 -20.42 -19.37 15.24
CA VAL A 537 -19.18 -19.29 14.45
C VAL A 537 -18.05 -19.89 15.29
N MET A 538 -17.46 -20.98 14.81
CA MET A 538 -16.31 -21.65 15.41
C MET A 538 -15.02 -21.23 14.70
N LEU A 539 -13.97 -20.93 15.44
CA LEU A 539 -12.63 -20.66 14.90
C LEU A 539 -11.78 -21.93 14.96
N LEU A 540 -11.52 -22.55 13.82
CA LEU A 540 -10.68 -23.74 13.67
C LEU A 540 -9.22 -23.35 13.49
N ALA A 541 -8.30 -23.99 14.21
CA ALA A 541 -6.87 -23.79 13.97
C ALA A 541 -6.43 -24.53 12.70
N VAL A 542 -5.68 -23.85 11.84
CA VAL A 542 -5.27 -24.41 10.54
C VAL A 542 -4.39 -25.66 10.68
N GLN A 543 -3.58 -25.75 11.74
CA GLN A 543 -2.72 -26.90 12.04
C GLN A 543 -3.46 -28.22 12.32
N ASP A 544 -4.75 -28.14 12.70
CA ASP A 544 -5.57 -29.32 13.02
C ASP A 544 -6.17 -29.96 11.76
N ILE A 545 -6.07 -29.29 10.60
CA ILE A 545 -6.61 -29.77 9.33
C ILE A 545 -5.66 -30.81 8.72
N LEU A 546 -6.20 -32.01 8.44
CA LEU A 546 -5.48 -33.09 7.77
C LEU A 546 -5.44 -32.86 6.26
N TRP A 547 -6.60 -32.59 5.67
CA TRP A 547 -6.75 -32.32 4.25
C TRP A 547 -8.06 -31.59 3.95
N ILE A 548 -8.17 -31.05 2.74
CA ILE A 548 -9.30 -30.26 2.29
C ILE A 548 -9.77 -30.83 0.95
N ARG A 549 -11.08 -31.01 0.82
CA ARG A 549 -11.74 -31.52 -0.38
C ARG A 549 -12.69 -30.49 -0.98
N ALA A 550 -12.72 -30.40 -2.31
CA ALA A 550 -13.81 -29.69 -2.98
C ALA A 550 -15.13 -30.48 -2.90
N ASN A 551 -16.22 -29.84 -2.50
CA ASN A 551 -17.57 -30.41 -2.50
C ASN A 551 -18.54 -29.44 -3.17
N ARG A 552 -18.89 -29.67 -4.44
CA ARG A 552 -19.78 -28.79 -5.22
C ARG A 552 -19.31 -27.32 -5.19
N ASN A 553 -20.02 -26.45 -4.47
CA ASN A 553 -19.75 -25.00 -4.36
C ASN A 553 -19.13 -24.62 -3.00
N THR A 554 -18.72 -25.61 -2.22
CA THR A 554 -18.12 -25.45 -0.89
C THR A 554 -16.84 -26.30 -0.80
N VAL A 555 -16.08 -26.10 0.27
CA VAL A 555 -14.90 -26.91 0.59
C VAL A 555 -15.11 -27.59 1.94
N GLN A 556 -14.72 -28.86 2.03
CA GLN A 556 -14.77 -29.65 3.24
C GLN A 556 -13.39 -29.68 3.88
N LEU A 557 -13.28 -29.17 5.10
CA LEU A 557 -12.09 -29.25 5.95
C LEU A 557 -12.17 -30.55 6.76
N HIS A 558 -11.27 -31.49 6.50
CA HIS A 558 -11.22 -32.76 7.21
C HIS A 558 -10.21 -32.68 8.37
N LEU A 559 -10.72 -32.79 9.59
CA LEU A 559 -9.95 -32.90 10.82
C LEU A 559 -9.92 -34.40 11.25
N PRO A 560 -9.14 -34.78 12.28
CA PRO A 560 -9.08 -36.17 12.74
C PRO A 560 -10.42 -36.73 13.23
N ASP A 561 -11.26 -35.90 13.84
CA ASP A 561 -12.49 -36.29 14.53
C ASP A 561 -13.78 -35.81 13.83
N ARG A 562 -13.69 -34.83 12.92
CA ARG A 562 -14.85 -34.15 12.33
C ARG A 562 -14.59 -33.59 10.94
N VAL A 563 -15.65 -33.27 10.22
CA VAL A 563 -15.60 -32.61 8.90
C VAL A 563 -16.43 -31.34 8.93
N HIS A 564 -15.83 -30.24 8.51
CA HIS A 564 -16.47 -28.92 8.48
C HIS A 564 -16.65 -28.42 7.06
N GLU A 565 -17.76 -27.76 6.78
CA GLU A 565 -18.07 -27.22 5.46
C GLU A 565 -17.89 -25.70 5.45
N LEU A 566 -17.10 -25.20 4.50
CA LEU A 566 -16.77 -23.79 4.35
C LEU A 566 -17.19 -23.32 2.95
N ARG A 567 -17.86 -22.17 2.88
CA ARG A 567 -18.28 -21.55 1.61
C ARG A 567 -17.15 -20.68 1.04
N GLU A 568 -16.10 -21.32 0.56
CA GLU A 568 -14.99 -20.68 -0.16
C GLU A 568 -14.59 -21.52 -1.39
N THR A 569 -13.77 -20.97 -2.28
CA THR A 569 -13.23 -21.72 -3.43
C THR A 569 -11.89 -22.36 -3.08
N MET A 570 -11.58 -23.50 -3.73
CA MET A 570 -10.28 -24.17 -3.54
C MET A 570 -9.07 -23.29 -3.89
N ASN A 571 -9.22 -22.37 -4.85
CA ASN A 571 -8.14 -21.46 -5.24
C ASN A 571 -7.92 -20.41 -4.15
N SER A 572 -8.99 -19.76 -3.70
CA SER A 572 -8.89 -18.73 -2.66
C SER A 572 -8.34 -19.28 -1.34
N LEU A 573 -8.74 -20.49 -0.97
CA LEU A 573 -8.25 -21.13 0.24
C LEU A 573 -6.78 -21.57 0.10
N ALA A 574 -6.35 -22.03 -1.09
CA ALA A 574 -4.96 -22.41 -1.35
C ALA A 574 -3.99 -21.21 -1.28
N GLU A 575 -4.43 -20.01 -1.71
CA GLU A 575 -3.60 -18.80 -1.67
C GLU A 575 -3.37 -18.26 -0.25
N ARG A 576 -4.31 -18.53 0.66
CA ARG A 576 -4.31 -18.02 2.04
C ARG A 576 -3.70 -19.01 3.05
N LEU A 577 -3.44 -20.26 2.64
CA LEU A 577 -2.79 -21.29 3.45
C LEU A 577 -1.28 -21.28 3.20
N ASP A 578 -0.49 -21.52 4.26
CA ASP A 578 0.97 -21.56 4.16
C ASP A 578 1.42 -22.73 3.26
N PRO A 579 2.09 -22.46 2.12
CA PRO A 579 2.53 -23.48 1.17
C PRO A 579 3.62 -24.43 1.74
N ARG A 580 4.23 -24.08 2.88
CA ARG A 580 5.17 -24.97 3.61
C ARG A 580 4.45 -26.07 4.39
N HIS A 581 3.19 -25.85 4.71
CA HIS A 581 2.36 -26.77 5.49
C HIS A 581 1.27 -27.43 4.64
N PHE A 582 0.77 -26.76 3.60
CA PHE A 582 -0.30 -27.26 2.73
C PHE A 582 0.12 -27.33 1.27
N ALA A 583 -0.12 -28.48 0.63
CA ALA A 583 0.16 -28.68 -0.79
C ALA A 583 -1.10 -29.10 -1.55
N ARG A 584 -1.33 -28.49 -2.73
CA ARG A 584 -2.43 -28.87 -3.61
C ARG A 584 -2.04 -30.03 -4.50
N VAL A 585 -2.48 -31.23 -4.11
CA VAL A 585 -2.14 -32.50 -4.80
C VAL A 585 -3.14 -32.88 -5.89
N HIS A 586 -4.30 -32.22 -5.95
CA HIS A 586 -5.29 -32.40 -7.01
C HIS A 586 -6.11 -31.12 -7.18
N ARG A 587 -6.77 -30.93 -8.33
CA ARG A 587 -7.69 -29.77 -8.54
C ARG A 587 -8.77 -29.66 -7.45
N SER A 588 -9.13 -30.79 -6.85
CA SER A 588 -10.16 -30.93 -5.80
C SER A 588 -9.61 -31.31 -4.42
N ALA A 589 -8.29 -31.32 -4.20
CA ALA A 589 -7.70 -31.72 -2.91
C ALA A 589 -6.44 -30.93 -2.54
N ILE A 590 -6.41 -30.44 -1.30
CA ILE A 590 -5.23 -29.84 -0.64
C ILE A 590 -4.91 -30.72 0.58
N VAL A 591 -3.64 -31.03 0.81
CA VAL A 591 -3.21 -31.90 1.92
C VAL A 591 -2.24 -31.16 2.82
N ASN A 592 -2.31 -31.46 4.12
CA ASN A 592 -1.27 -31.06 5.06
C ASN A 592 -0.06 -31.98 4.87
N ILE A 593 1.07 -31.39 4.50
CA ILE A 593 2.30 -32.11 4.15
C ILE A 593 2.82 -32.92 5.34
N ALA A 594 2.68 -32.40 6.56
CA ALA A 594 3.14 -33.06 7.79
C ALA A 594 2.35 -34.34 8.12
N ARG A 595 1.17 -34.53 7.50
CA ARG A 595 0.25 -35.65 7.76
C ARG A 595 0.31 -36.71 6.66
N VAL A 596 1.29 -36.62 5.77
CA VAL A 596 1.51 -37.57 4.67
C VAL A 596 2.37 -38.72 5.16
N ARG A 597 1.85 -39.95 5.07
CA ARG A 597 2.53 -41.15 5.54
C ARG A 597 3.41 -41.79 4.46
N THR A 598 2.86 -42.00 3.27
CA THR A 598 3.58 -42.63 2.15
C THR A 598 3.13 -42.07 0.81
N ILE A 599 4.02 -42.13 -0.18
CA ILE A 599 3.71 -41.84 -1.58
C ILE A 599 4.18 -43.04 -2.40
N HIS A 600 3.28 -43.61 -3.20
CA HIS A 600 3.58 -44.74 -4.06
C HIS A 600 3.36 -44.38 -5.53
N PRO A 601 4.24 -44.81 -6.44
CA PRO A 601 3.96 -44.71 -7.86
C PRO A 601 2.75 -45.57 -8.23
N TRP A 602 1.95 -45.09 -9.17
CA TRP A 602 0.76 -45.74 -9.70
C TRP A 602 0.81 -45.78 -11.23
N PHE A 603 -0.07 -46.58 -11.85
CA PHE A 603 -0.13 -46.77 -13.30
C PHE A 603 -0.23 -45.44 -14.08
N ASN A 604 0.40 -45.36 -15.27
CA ASN A 604 0.43 -44.19 -16.16
C ASN A 604 1.08 -42.91 -15.59
N GLY A 605 2.11 -43.04 -14.74
CA GLY A 605 2.87 -41.89 -14.23
C GLY A 605 2.14 -41.05 -13.18
N HIS A 606 1.01 -41.55 -12.67
CA HIS A 606 0.34 -41.01 -11.50
C HIS A 606 0.98 -41.49 -10.22
N HIS A 607 0.78 -40.76 -9.13
CA HIS A 607 1.24 -41.15 -7.80
C HIS A 607 0.04 -41.18 -6.86
N VAL A 608 0.05 -42.10 -5.90
CA VAL A 608 -0.95 -42.16 -4.82
C VAL A 608 -0.28 -41.77 -3.53
N LEU A 609 -0.80 -40.71 -2.92
CA LEU A 609 -0.41 -40.21 -1.61
C LEU A 609 -1.36 -40.78 -0.57
N THR A 610 -0.81 -41.35 0.50
CA THR A 610 -1.56 -41.90 1.64
C THR A 610 -1.33 -41.02 2.87
N LEU A 611 -2.41 -40.51 3.45
CA LEU A 611 -2.40 -39.73 4.69
C LEU A 611 -2.35 -40.65 5.93
N GLU A 612 -2.00 -40.08 7.10
CA GLU A 612 -1.97 -40.81 8.38
C GLU A 612 -3.28 -41.53 8.72
N ASN A 613 -4.42 -40.93 8.35
CA ASN A 613 -5.75 -41.51 8.54
C ASN A 613 -6.11 -42.61 7.51
N GLY A 614 -5.16 -43.02 6.66
CA GLY A 614 -5.35 -44.03 5.62
C GLY A 614 -6.00 -43.51 4.34
N GLN A 615 -6.40 -42.23 4.27
CA GLN A 615 -6.99 -41.65 3.07
C GLN A 615 -5.98 -41.61 1.92
N GLN A 616 -6.38 -42.14 0.77
CA GLN A 616 -5.57 -42.16 -0.45
C GLN A 616 -6.03 -41.07 -1.43
N LEU A 617 -5.07 -40.33 -1.99
CA LEU A 617 -5.29 -39.24 -2.94
C LEU A 617 -4.38 -39.42 -4.16
N ARG A 618 -4.95 -39.28 -5.35
CA ARG A 618 -4.21 -39.39 -6.62
C ARG A 618 -3.61 -38.05 -7.01
N MET A 619 -2.39 -38.11 -7.51
CA MET A 619 -1.58 -36.96 -7.93
C MET A 619 -1.04 -37.21 -9.34
N SER A 620 -0.99 -36.16 -10.18
CA SER A 620 -0.36 -36.24 -11.51
C SER A 620 1.16 -36.20 -11.41
N ARG A 621 1.87 -36.58 -12.49
CA ARG A 621 3.34 -36.48 -12.58
C ARG A 621 3.84 -35.05 -12.28
N TYR A 622 3.19 -34.04 -12.84
CA TYR A 622 3.51 -32.62 -12.60
C TYR A 622 3.30 -32.22 -11.13
N GLN A 623 2.18 -32.64 -10.54
CA GLN A 623 1.88 -32.34 -9.12
C GLN A 623 2.82 -33.08 -8.17
N HIS A 624 3.29 -34.28 -8.55
CA HIS A 624 4.28 -35.04 -7.79
C HIS A 624 5.63 -34.34 -7.74
N GLU A 625 6.14 -33.85 -8.90
CA GLU A 625 7.39 -33.09 -8.95
C GLU A 625 7.29 -31.79 -8.14
N ALA A 626 6.16 -31.07 -8.23
CA ALA A 626 5.92 -29.87 -7.42
C ALA A 626 5.85 -30.17 -5.92
N PHE A 627 5.19 -31.27 -5.53
CA PHE A 627 5.11 -31.71 -4.13
C PHE A 627 6.49 -32.11 -3.57
N LEU A 628 7.29 -32.85 -4.32
CA LEU A 628 8.63 -33.27 -3.88
C LEU A 628 9.58 -32.08 -3.70
N ARG A 629 9.50 -31.05 -4.55
CA ARG A 629 10.29 -29.80 -4.38
C ARG A 629 9.95 -29.06 -3.09
N LEU A 630 8.67 -29.07 -2.68
CA LEU A 630 8.23 -28.46 -1.43
C LEU A 630 8.71 -29.24 -0.20
N VAL A 631 8.76 -30.56 -0.28
CA VAL A 631 9.24 -31.43 0.81
C VAL A 631 10.78 -31.38 0.93
N SER A 632 11.51 -31.40 -0.19
CA SER A 632 12.98 -31.41 -0.20
C SER A 632 13.59 -30.09 0.30
N ALA A 633 12.93 -28.95 0.06
CA ALA A 633 13.34 -27.65 0.59
C ALA A 633 13.32 -27.59 2.14
N ARG A 634 12.70 -28.55 2.82
CA ARG A 634 12.62 -28.67 4.28
C ARG A 634 13.73 -29.54 4.89
N ALA A 635 14.47 -30.30 4.08
CA ALA A 635 15.52 -31.22 4.56
C ALA A 635 16.91 -30.56 4.69
N GLN A 636 17.06 -29.27 4.33
CA GLN A 636 18.30 -28.50 4.39
C GLN A 636 18.31 -27.39 5.45
N VAL A 637 17.34 -27.38 6.37
CA VAL A 637 17.31 -26.54 7.59
C VAL A 637 17.22 -27.48 8.78
#